data_AF-A0A0P8BH22-F1
#
_entry.id   AF-A0A0P8BH22-F1
#
_cell.length_a   1.000
_cell.length_b   1.000
_cell.length_c   1.000
_cell.angle_alpha   90.00
_cell.angle_beta   90.00
_cell.angle_gamma   90.00
#
_symmetry.space_group_name_H-M   'P 1'
#
loop_
_entity.id
_entity.type
_entity.pdbx_description
1 polymer ?
#
loop_
_entity_poly.entity_id
_entity_poly.type
_entity_poly.pdbx_seq_one_letter_code
_entity_poly.pdbx_strand_id
1 'polypeptide(L)'
;MATTGQGANRSQPAIAKLIKLLAEDEKLSSTEIAETLWLALQIESAPVTVPSDAIEPEVTRVSTPPIVPIATDAPAVAPSKESPPNRANLATVTHQTGVLPVEALPVWIADPPMLRDPLAVMKALKPLLRQVAAGTGRRLDELATVDGIARTQLWLPVMEPETEPWFDIVLVVDQGSSMHLWQRLIKDLERTFRRYGAFRNLQLFNMDVSAEKVGLAADETVRLKSHPERVGHRPSELLEQSGQRIAIVLSDCAGEYWWDGRLLPMLETWAKVMPTVIWQMLPEWMWERTALGRGKAIALSNDEPGTANQYLNRFAVGRKPLSQTEKKQMPIPVMTSEPRDLRNWSLMLAGDRRERTPGFLLPQYGGQLPQIMPQTTNEADAKKVAELSVQRFLQLSSPPAQRLIMLLAAAPVVTLPVMRLIRDSMLSEYRSPLPVAEVFLSGLLERLPGQLENGENLAATHYDVMQYDFVPHVRQALLKKLPEVDTVEVINSVSSAVENRWNALTTQDFQAFLTDPSISAPEGLSTLRAFGSVAADILKPLGGEYEKFAERLRRGAEGSPDKPVSEPELPEDDFEIPDLKPLEFHRAEVKEESSPIQLVIDEFTIATVELDTEISTEERLAEIVAIEDEAARAIALIALAPQLAGESFNLLVRVMTVVQAIQNRQARLDVLSAILPHLPDRLQGQVLELIGELEEPEGLELVEFEFEVARVTGQRGGLGSTGSFATSKMGAAGRTGWVIQRKRQAAYQFIEPLEDATNLEMVAIPAGTFKMGSPKNEPDRYNDESPQHEVNVASFFMSKYPITQAQWRFVADLEQVNRAFDSDPSGFKGNDRPVEKVSWNEAVEFCDRLSQYTGNDYQLPTEAQWEYACRAGTTTPFHFGGTILPELANYNCTQVYSGGTRGEYRQETTPVDEFSIANAFGLCDMHGNVWEWCADHWHASYEGAPTDGSAWANDDQAATRVTRGGSWILDPGICRSATRHYVTPVNRSSKIGFRVSCLALRTL
;
A
#
# COMPACT_ATOMS: atom_id res chain seq x y z
N MET A 1 35.96 53.22 8.53
CA MET A 1 36.38 54.50 9.14
C MET A 1 37.02 54.20 10.48
N ALA A 2 38.25 54.69 10.70
CA ALA A 2 38.96 54.61 11.97
C ALA A 2 38.93 55.97 12.67
N THR A 3 38.63 55.98 13.97
CA THR A 3 39.16 56.86 15.06
C THR A 3 38.30 56.62 16.32
N THR A 4 38.75 55.76 17.25
CA THR A 4 39.47 56.05 18.52
C THR A 4 38.59 56.56 19.67
N GLY A 5 38.52 55.75 20.72
CA GLY A 5 38.14 56.13 22.08
C GLY A 5 38.60 55.05 23.05
N GLN A 6 39.70 55.31 23.77
CA GLN A 6 40.36 54.39 24.69
C GLN A 6 39.45 53.98 25.86
N GLY A 7 39.21 52.68 25.99
CA GLY A 7 38.71 52.01 27.18
C GLY A 7 39.33 50.62 27.22
N ALA A 8 40.50 50.50 27.85
CA ALA A 8 41.28 49.28 27.85
C ALA A 8 40.59 48.15 28.64
N ASN A 9 40.16 47.13 27.90
CA ASN A 9 40.78 45.80 27.95
C ASN A 9 40.65 45.02 29.27
N ARG A 10 39.42 44.71 29.69
CA ARG A 10 39.13 43.58 30.59
C ARG A 10 38.28 42.45 29.96
N SER A 11 37.62 42.69 28.83
CA SER A 11 36.67 41.77 28.17
C SER A 11 37.28 40.85 27.10
N GLN A 12 38.41 41.22 26.48
CA GLN A 12 39.07 40.37 25.47
C GLN A 12 39.49 38.97 25.95
N PRO A 13 39.99 38.73 27.18
CA PRO A 13 40.38 37.39 27.60
C PRO A 13 39.18 36.46 27.84
N ALA A 14 38.01 37.00 28.19
CA ALA A 14 36.80 36.21 28.40
C ALA A 14 36.20 35.73 27.06
N ILE A 15 36.10 36.64 26.09
CA ILE A 15 35.66 36.30 24.73
C ILE A 15 36.67 35.37 24.05
N ALA A 16 37.97 35.61 24.18
CA ALA A 16 38.98 34.69 23.61
C ALA A 16 38.95 33.30 24.26
N LYS A 17 38.66 33.21 25.57
CA LYS A 17 38.49 31.92 26.27
C LYS A 17 37.19 31.23 25.87
N LEU A 18 36.10 31.97 25.66
CA LEU A 18 34.85 31.46 25.12
C LEU A 18 35.03 30.94 23.70
N ILE A 19 35.69 31.71 22.81
CA ILE A 19 36.03 31.26 21.45
C ILE A 19 36.86 29.98 21.49
N LYS A 20 37.83 29.87 22.42
CA LYS A 20 38.64 28.67 22.58
C LYS A 20 37.82 27.45 23.05
N LEU A 21 36.90 27.64 23.99
CA LEU A 21 35.98 26.59 24.46
C LEU A 21 34.97 26.18 23.37
N LEU A 22 34.45 27.14 22.62
CA LEU A 22 33.55 26.89 21.48
C LEU A 22 34.29 26.18 20.32
N ALA A 23 35.60 26.40 20.17
CA ALA A 23 36.43 25.73 19.17
C ALA A 23 36.87 24.31 19.58
N GLU A 24 36.84 23.99 20.88
CA GLU A 24 37.14 22.65 21.40
C GLU A 24 35.90 21.72 21.39
N ASP A 25 34.70 22.27 21.20
CA ASP A 25 33.44 21.52 21.11
C ASP A 25 33.00 21.33 19.66
N GLU A 26 33.35 20.18 19.06
CA GLU A 26 32.98 19.81 17.68
C GLU A 26 31.46 19.67 17.44
N LYS A 27 30.63 19.76 18.49
CA LYS A 27 29.19 19.54 18.39
C LYS A 27 28.40 20.82 18.06
N LEU A 28 28.98 22.02 18.17
CA LEU A 28 28.25 23.29 17.97
C LEU A 28 28.13 23.68 16.49
N SER A 29 26.93 24.12 16.09
CA SER A 29 26.73 24.64 14.73
C SER A 29 27.33 26.04 14.58
N SER A 30 27.70 26.41 13.34
CA SER A 30 28.23 27.74 13.03
C SER A 30 27.29 28.88 13.47
N THR A 31 25.98 28.65 13.43
CA THR A 31 24.96 29.61 13.84
C THR A 31 24.90 29.74 15.36
N GLU A 32 24.93 28.64 16.11
CA GLU A 32 24.97 28.67 17.58
C GLU A 32 26.23 29.34 18.10
N ILE A 33 27.37 29.13 17.43
CA ILE A 33 28.63 29.83 17.73
C ILE A 33 28.46 31.33 17.48
N ALA A 34 27.89 31.72 16.33
CA ALA A 34 27.65 33.11 16.00
C ALA A 34 26.68 33.79 16.98
N GLU A 35 25.57 33.14 17.34
CA GLU A 35 24.58 33.63 18.30
C GLU A 35 25.15 33.70 19.72
N THR A 36 25.93 32.72 20.16
CA THR A 36 26.58 32.73 21.47
C THR A 36 27.60 33.86 21.56
N LEU A 37 28.39 34.08 20.50
CA LEU A 37 29.33 35.20 20.43
C LEU A 37 28.61 36.54 20.37
N TRP A 38 27.51 36.63 19.60
CA TRP A 38 26.68 37.82 19.53
C TRP A 38 26.04 38.14 20.88
N LEU A 39 25.43 37.16 21.55
CA LEU A 39 24.83 37.30 22.89
C LEU A 39 25.90 37.70 23.93
N ALA A 40 27.08 37.09 23.90
CA ALA A 40 28.18 37.48 24.78
C ALA A 40 28.58 38.95 24.59
N LEU A 41 28.64 39.42 23.34
CA LEU A 41 28.89 40.82 23.02
C LEU A 41 27.76 41.75 23.48
N GLN A 42 26.50 41.31 23.42
CA GLN A 42 25.36 42.11 23.89
C GLN A 42 25.28 42.15 25.43
N ILE A 43 25.58 41.05 26.12
CA ILE A 43 25.57 40.97 27.59
C ILE A 43 26.67 41.87 28.18
N GLU A 44 27.84 41.95 27.54
CA GLU A 44 28.90 42.88 27.96
C GLU A 44 28.54 44.36 27.76
N SER A 45 27.53 44.67 26.94
CA SER A 45 27.09 46.04 26.66
C SER A 45 25.99 46.55 27.60
N ALA A 46 25.40 45.67 28.42
CA ALA A 46 24.41 46.05 29.42
C ALA A 46 25.10 46.54 30.72
N PRO A 47 24.80 47.74 31.24
CA PRO A 47 25.31 48.15 32.54
C PRO A 47 24.69 47.25 33.62
N VAL A 48 25.53 46.42 34.23
CA VAL A 48 25.15 45.61 35.39
C VAL A 48 24.79 46.55 36.54
N THR A 49 23.50 46.78 36.77
CA THR A 49 23.03 47.28 38.07
C THR A 49 23.19 46.14 39.07
N VAL A 50 24.31 46.16 39.78
CA VAL A 50 24.53 45.31 40.96
C VAL A 50 23.59 45.83 42.06
N PRO A 51 22.63 45.03 42.56
CA PRO A 51 22.06 45.31 43.87
C PRO A 51 23.18 45.07 44.88
N SER A 52 23.66 46.16 45.48
CA SER A 52 24.41 46.11 46.73
C SER A 52 23.52 45.45 47.77
N ASP A 53 23.77 44.19 48.06
CA ASP A 53 24.02 43.73 49.42
C ASP A 53 24.52 42.29 49.39
N ALA A 54 25.79 42.14 49.73
CA ALA A 54 26.39 40.86 50.06
C ALA A 54 25.84 40.40 51.41
N ILE A 55 25.22 39.23 51.44
CA ILE A 55 25.19 38.39 52.63
C ILE A 55 25.82 37.07 52.23
N GLU A 56 27.04 36.85 52.73
CA GLU A 56 27.74 35.57 52.68
C GLU A 56 26.90 34.48 53.38
N PRO A 57 26.91 33.24 52.87
CA PRO A 57 26.14 32.15 53.46
C PRO A 57 26.80 31.64 54.74
N GLU A 58 26.08 31.75 55.84
CA GLU A 58 26.43 31.17 57.14
C GLU A 58 26.21 29.65 57.13
N VAL A 59 27.25 28.91 57.51
CA VAL A 59 27.25 27.46 57.69
C VAL A 59 26.32 27.10 58.85
N THR A 60 25.27 26.32 58.60
CA THR A 60 24.61 25.54 59.65
C THR A 60 24.30 24.12 59.20
N ARG A 61 24.94 23.20 59.93
CA ARG A 61 24.80 21.74 59.89
C ARG A 61 23.34 21.35 60.06
N VAL A 62 22.86 20.42 59.24
CA VAL A 62 21.68 19.61 59.56
C VAL A 62 22.14 18.18 59.83
N SER A 63 21.97 17.81 61.10
CA SER A 63 22.30 16.53 61.73
C SER A 63 21.44 15.38 61.20
N THR A 64 22.06 14.21 61.08
CA THR A 64 21.37 12.90 61.14
C THR A 64 20.74 12.67 62.52
N PRO A 65 19.52 12.13 62.58
CA PRO A 65 19.14 11.22 63.65
C PRO A 65 18.36 9.99 63.07
N PRO A 66 18.01 8.96 63.88
CA PRO A 66 18.80 7.75 64.03
C PRO A 66 18.08 6.48 63.52
N ILE A 67 18.85 5.41 63.32
CA ILE A 67 18.35 4.04 63.18
C ILE A 67 17.89 3.54 64.56
N VAL A 68 16.62 3.10 64.69
CA VAL A 68 16.16 2.16 65.73
C VAL A 68 15.10 1.21 65.11
N PRO A 69 15.14 -0.11 65.40
CA PRO A 69 14.40 -1.15 64.69
C PRO A 69 13.14 -1.60 65.43
N ILE A 70 12.05 -1.95 64.75
CA ILE A 70 10.94 -2.71 65.35
C ILE A 70 10.35 -3.70 64.33
N ALA A 71 10.04 -4.88 64.85
CA ALA A 71 9.75 -6.14 64.21
C ALA A 71 8.25 -6.37 63.87
N THR A 72 8.05 -7.30 62.94
CA THR A 72 6.96 -8.31 62.79
C THR A 72 5.54 -8.00 63.28
N ASP A 73 4.58 -7.99 62.34
CA ASP A 73 3.53 -9.02 62.27
C ASP A 73 2.78 -8.99 60.91
N ALA A 74 2.50 -10.17 60.36
CA ALA A 74 1.67 -10.43 59.17
C ALA A 74 0.17 -10.45 59.57
N PRO A 75 -0.86 -10.41 58.67
CA PRO A 75 -1.00 -11.32 57.51
C PRO A 75 -1.72 -10.80 56.23
N ALA A 76 -1.35 -11.43 55.12
CA ALA A 76 -2.18 -12.01 54.04
C ALA A 76 -3.01 -11.17 53.02
N VAL A 77 -2.69 -11.46 51.74
CA VAL A 77 -3.48 -11.50 50.49
C VAL A 77 -3.78 -10.20 49.71
N ALA A 78 -3.11 -10.05 48.56
CA ALA A 78 -3.65 -9.83 47.18
C ALA A 78 -2.70 -8.98 46.30
N PRO A 79 -2.91 -8.98 44.97
CA PRO A 79 -2.34 -9.85 43.96
C PRO A 79 -1.04 -9.30 43.34
N SER A 80 -0.23 -10.18 42.77
CA SER A 80 0.84 -9.83 41.84
C SER A 80 0.29 -8.97 40.70
N LYS A 81 0.74 -7.71 40.60
CA LYS A 81 0.66 -6.95 39.35
C LYS A 81 1.64 -7.58 38.37
N GLU A 82 1.16 -8.56 37.61
CA GLU A 82 1.78 -8.92 36.35
C GLU A 82 1.88 -7.64 35.51
N SER A 83 3.10 -7.31 35.11
CA SER A 83 3.33 -6.26 34.12
C SER A 83 2.75 -6.77 32.79
N PRO A 84 1.91 -6.01 32.07
CA PRO A 84 1.39 -6.46 30.80
C PRO A 84 2.54 -6.73 29.83
N PRO A 85 2.46 -7.78 28.98
CA PRO A 85 3.51 -8.07 28.01
C PRO A 85 3.72 -6.89 27.07
N ASN A 86 4.98 -6.43 27.00
CA ASN A 86 5.42 -5.27 26.24
C ASN A 86 5.31 -5.53 24.72
N ARG A 87 4.13 -5.28 24.15
CA ARG A 87 3.96 -5.18 22.69
C ARG A 87 4.22 -3.74 22.26
N ALA A 88 5.26 -3.55 21.45
CA ALA A 88 5.64 -2.33 20.73
C ALA A 88 5.71 -1.00 21.53
N ASN A 89 6.01 -1.03 22.83
CA ASN A 89 6.41 0.16 23.59
C ASN A 89 7.93 0.16 23.83
N LEU A 90 8.65 0.95 23.02
CA LEU A 90 10.09 1.20 23.14
C LEU A 90 10.33 2.29 24.19
N ALA A 91 10.48 1.90 25.46
CA ALA A 91 11.03 2.77 26.49
C ALA A 91 12.52 2.43 26.73
N THR A 92 13.32 3.51 26.73
CA THR A 92 14.69 3.74 27.22
C THR A 92 15.63 2.55 27.48
N VAL A 93 16.76 2.60 26.76
CA VAL A 93 17.93 1.72 26.85
C VAL A 93 18.94 2.26 27.83
N THR A 94 19.76 1.34 28.40
CA THR A 94 21.24 1.35 28.49
C THR A 94 21.73 0.24 29.43
N HIS A 95 22.99 -0.20 29.55
CA HIS A 95 23.97 -0.73 28.59
C HIS A 95 24.88 -1.74 29.34
N GLN A 96 25.31 -2.85 28.73
CA GLN A 96 26.74 -3.24 28.72
C GLN A 96 27.14 -4.34 27.72
N THR A 97 28.42 -4.24 27.38
CA THR A 97 29.29 -5.02 26.51
C THR A 97 29.51 -6.46 26.98
N GLY A 98 29.51 -7.41 26.02
CA GLY A 98 30.27 -8.65 26.18
C GLY A 98 29.53 -9.94 25.83
N VAL A 99 29.06 -10.12 24.59
CA VAL A 99 28.72 -11.46 24.07
C VAL A 99 29.02 -11.54 22.58
N LEU A 100 30.30 -11.45 22.21
CA LEU A 100 30.75 -11.98 20.93
C LEU A 100 31.85 -13.01 21.22
N PRO A 101 31.76 -14.23 20.65
CA PRO A 101 32.80 -15.22 20.86
C PRO A 101 34.13 -14.72 20.28
N VAL A 102 35.22 -15.10 20.94
CA VAL A 102 36.62 -14.77 20.56
C VAL A 102 36.97 -15.26 19.13
N GLU A 103 36.09 -16.03 18.48
CA GLU A 103 36.30 -16.65 17.16
C GLU A 103 35.37 -16.16 16.04
N ALA A 104 34.50 -15.17 16.29
CA ALA A 104 33.60 -14.62 15.27
C ALA A 104 34.28 -13.49 14.47
N LEU A 105 34.30 -13.62 13.13
CA LEU A 105 34.86 -12.57 12.26
C LEU A 105 33.77 -11.57 11.83
N PRO A 106 33.96 -10.26 12.06
CA PRO A 106 32.99 -9.26 11.61
C PRO A 106 33.02 -9.11 10.09
N VAL A 107 31.86 -8.84 9.49
CA VAL A 107 31.66 -8.58 8.06
C VAL A 107 30.79 -7.35 7.91
N TRP A 108 31.08 -6.53 6.91
CA TRP A 108 30.31 -5.34 6.59
C TRP A 108 29.46 -5.59 5.35
N ILE A 109 28.15 -5.37 5.45
CA ILE A 109 27.19 -5.57 4.36
C ILE A 109 26.55 -4.22 4.03
N ALA A 110 26.54 -3.84 2.75
CA ALA A 110 25.95 -2.57 2.30
C ALA A 110 24.42 -2.52 2.54
N ASP A 111 23.96 -1.53 3.33
CA ASP A 111 22.53 -1.29 3.59
C ASP A 111 21.90 -0.49 2.42
N PRO A 112 20.83 -0.99 1.77
CA PRO A 112 20.21 -0.30 0.63
C PRO A 112 19.64 1.08 1.02
N PRO A 113 19.87 2.14 0.22
CA PRO A 113 19.32 3.47 0.48
C PRO A 113 17.79 3.46 0.43
N MET A 114 17.14 4.20 1.33
CA MET A 114 15.66 4.28 1.38
C MET A 114 15.11 5.36 0.45
N LEU A 115 15.91 6.38 0.11
CA LEU A 115 15.54 7.44 -0.82
C LEU A 115 15.83 7.02 -2.27
N ARG A 116 14.79 6.66 -3.03
CA ARG A 116 14.90 6.05 -4.36
C ARG A 116 15.56 6.96 -5.42
N ASP A 117 15.11 8.22 -5.48
CA ASP A 117 15.63 9.22 -6.42
C ASP A 117 15.71 10.58 -5.70
N PRO A 118 16.88 10.90 -5.10
CA PRO A 118 17.10 12.19 -4.45
C PRO A 118 16.88 13.37 -5.42
N LEU A 119 17.14 13.19 -6.71
CA LEU A 119 16.97 14.24 -7.71
C LEU A 119 15.49 14.49 -8.01
N ALA A 120 14.63 13.46 -8.02
CA ALA A 120 13.19 13.64 -8.17
C ALA A 120 12.60 14.45 -7.01
N VAL A 121 13.04 14.19 -5.77
CA VAL A 121 12.65 15.00 -4.59
C VAL A 121 13.08 16.45 -4.76
N MET A 122 14.33 16.70 -5.16
CA MET A 122 14.80 18.07 -5.38
C MET A 122 14.09 18.76 -6.55
N LYS A 123 13.75 18.03 -7.63
CA LYS A 123 12.96 18.54 -8.75
C LYS A 123 11.54 18.89 -8.34
N ALA A 124 10.93 18.09 -7.48
CA ALA A 124 9.60 18.36 -6.92
C ALA A 124 9.61 19.64 -6.08
N LEU A 125 10.66 19.84 -5.27
CA LEU A 125 10.81 21.03 -4.42
C LEU A 125 11.31 22.28 -5.14
N LYS A 126 11.64 22.19 -6.45
CA LYS A 126 12.20 23.29 -7.25
C LYS A 126 11.46 24.63 -7.11
N PRO A 127 10.11 24.70 -6.99
CA PRO A 127 9.41 25.97 -6.77
C PRO A 127 9.84 26.74 -5.51
N LEU A 128 10.33 26.04 -4.46
CA LEU A 128 10.79 26.63 -3.20
C LEU A 128 12.27 27.05 -3.25
N LEU A 129 13.03 26.55 -4.22
CA LEU A 129 14.49 26.74 -4.33
C LEU A 129 14.88 28.04 -5.05
N ARG A 130 13.96 28.99 -5.18
CA ARG A 130 14.23 30.28 -5.83
C ARG A 130 15.09 31.17 -4.93
N GLN A 131 15.88 32.03 -5.56
CA GLN A 131 16.67 33.05 -4.88
C GLN A 131 15.83 34.32 -4.72
N VAL A 132 15.89 34.97 -3.56
CA VAL A 132 15.22 36.23 -3.22
C VAL A 132 16.25 37.27 -2.79
N ALA A 133 15.90 38.55 -2.81
CA ALA A 133 16.79 39.61 -2.37
C ALA A 133 17.00 39.52 -0.84
N ALA A 134 18.26 39.48 -0.39
CA ALA A 134 18.66 39.36 1.02
C ALA A 134 18.35 40.60 1.89
N GLY A 135 17.68 41.61 1.31
CA GLY A 135 17.19 42.82 1.97
C GLY A 135 18.25 43.82 2.46
N THR A 136 19.48 43.37 2.71
CA THR A 136 20.52 44.13 3.45
C THR A 136 21.82 44.29 2.67
N GLY A 137 22.13 43.38 1.73
CA GLY A 137 23.34 43.40 0.90
C GLY A 137 23.12 43.93 -0.51
N ARG A 138 24.11 44.64 -1.06
CA ARG A 138 24.19 44.97 -2.49
C ARG A 138 25.51 44.47 -3.03
N ARG A 139 25.46 43.67 -4.09
CA ARG A 139 26.62 43.18 -4.83
C ARG A 139 26.89 44.08 -6.02
N LEU A 140 28.16 44.23 -6.39
CA LEU A 140 28.54 44.87 -7.64
C LEU A 140 28.23 43.92 -8.82
N ASP A 141 27.37 44.34 -9.75
CA ASP A 141 27.22 43.66 -11.03
C ASP A 141 28.41 44.07 -11.91
N GLU A 142 29.45 43.26 -11.89
CA GLU A 142 30.70 43.52 -12.59
C GLU A 142 30.48 43.68 -14.10
N LEU A 143 29.62 42.85 -14.70
CA LEU A 143 29.37 42.87 -16.14
C LEU A 143 28.59 44.12 -16.54
N ALA A 144 27.48 44.45 -15.86
CA ALA A 144 26.72 45.65 -16.14
C ALA A 144 27.50 46.93 -15.83
N THR A 145 28.37 46.89 -14.81
CA THR A 145 29.30 47.99 -14.50
C THR A 145 30.29 48.20 -15.63
N VAL A 146 30.94 47.13 -16.11
CA VAL A 146 31.91 47.20 -17.23
C VAL A 146 31.22 47.67 -18.51
N ASP A 147 30.04 47.14 -18.83
CA ASP A 147 29.26 47.56 -20.01
C ASP A 147 28.82 49.02 -19.91
N GLY A 148 28.39 49.46 -18.72
CA GLY A 148 28.03 50.84 -18.43
C GLY A 148 29.21 51.79 -18.62
N ILE A 149 30.40 51.42 -18.11
CA ILE A 149 31.64 52.17 -18.30
C ILE A 149 32.00 52.23 -19.78
N ALA A 150 31.95 51.11 -20.50
CA ALA A 150 32.30 51.06 -21.91
C ALA A 150 31.39 51.98 -22.76
N ARG A 151 30.08 52.01 -22.48
CA ARG A 151 29.10 52.80 -23.24
C ARG A 151 29.08 54.27 -22.87
N THR A 152 29.18 54.59 -21.58
CA THR A 152 28.96 55.95 -21.08
C THR A 152 30.26 56.70 -20.78
N GLN A 153 31.38 55.97 -20.69
CA GLN A 153 32.69 56.46 -20.21
C GLN A 153 32.65 56.99 -18.76
N LEU A 154 31.58 56.68 -18.00
CA LEU A 154 31.42 57.03 -16.59
C LEU A 154 31.68 55.82 -15.70
N TRP A 155 32.53 56.00 -14.69
CA TRP A 155 32.94 54.97 -13.74
C TRP A 155 31.96 54.85 -12.57
N LEU A 156 30.72 54.51 -12.90
CA LEU A 156 29.65 54.33 -11.92
C LEU A 156 29.37 52.85 -11.71
N PRO A 157 29.55 52.32 -10.48
CA PRO A 157 29.26 50.93 -10.18
C PRO A 157 27.76 50.66 -10.26
N VAL A 158 27.38 49.64 -11.04
CA VAL A 158 26.03 49.10 -11.09
C VAL A 158 25.90 48.09 -9.96
N MET A 159 25.05 48.42 -8.98
CA MET A 159 24.82 47.56 -7.82
C MET A 159 23.53 46.77 -8.01
N GLU A 160 23.59 45.46 -7.82
CA GLU A 160 22.44 44.57 -7.75
C GLU A 160 22.17 44.14 -6.30
N PRO A 161 20.91 43.87 -5.91
CA PRO A 161 20.63 43.31 -4.60
C PRO A 161 21.28 41.93 -4.45
N GLU A 162 21.95 41.70 -3.33
CA GLU A 162 22.49 40.39 -3.01
C GLU A 162 21.33 39.39 -2.86
N THR A 163 21.52 38.18 -3.39
CA THR A 163 20.47 37.15 -3.42
C THR A 163 20.78 36.02 -2.45
N GLU A 164 19.74 35.49 -1.81
CA GLU A 164 19.82 34.36 -0.89
C GLU A 164 18.66 33.39 -1.15
N PRO A 165 18.73 32.12 -0.70
CA PRO A 165 17.62 31.20 -0.83
C PRO A 165 16.38 31.70 -0.09
N TRP A 166 15.21 31.40 -0.64
CA TRP A 166 13.94 31.98 -0.16
C TRP A 166 13.55 31.54 1.25
N PHE A 167 13.70 30.25 1.58
CA PHE A 167 13.23 29.70 2.84
C PHE A 167 14.34 29.13 3.73
N ASP A 168 14.13 29.25 5.03
CA ASP A 168 14.72 28.42 6.08
C ASP A 168 13.80 27.24 6.40
N ILE A 169 14.38 26.07 6.69
CA ILE A 169 13.63 24.89 7.12
C ILE A 169 13.96 24.53 8.56
N VAL A 170 12.91 24.35 9.35
CA VAL A 170 12.94 23.67 10.64
C VAL A 170 12.36 22.27 10.45
N LEU A 171 13.25 21.27 10.50
CA LEU A 171 12.93 19.87 10.32
C LEU A 171 12.80 19.21 11.71
N VAL A 172 11.60 18.77 12.06
CA VAL A 172 11.29 18.19 13.38
C VAL A 172 10.98 16.72 13.20
N VAL A 173 11.80 15.87 13.81
CA VAL A 173 11.71 14.43 13.69
C VAL A 173 10.97 13.86 14.88
N ASP A 174 9.86 13.22 14.58
CA ASP A 174 9.10 12.43 15.53
C ASP A 174 9.92 11.24 16.08
N GLN A 175 9.83 11.01 17.39
CA GLN A 175 10.56 9.96 18.12
C GLN A 175 9.66 8.77 18.50
N GLY A 176 8.56 8.58 17.77
CA GLY A 176 7.63 7.48 18.00
C GLY A 176 8.30 6.11 17.86
N SER A 177 7.75 5.09 18.51
CA SER A 177 8.31 3.73 18.45
C SER A 177 8.38 3.17 17.01
N SER A 178 7.46 3.55 16.14
CA SER A 178 7.45 3.19 14.72
C SER A 178 8.36 4.09 13.85
N MET A 179 8.75 5.28 14.33
CA MET A 179 9.63 6.21 13.60
C MET A 179 11.07 5.72 13.42
N HIS A 180 11.46 4.68 14.16
CA HIS A 180 12.73 3.96 14.00
C HIS A 180 12.93 3.41 12.59
N LEU A 181 11.86 3.00 11.91
CA LEU A 181 11.90 2.48 10.53
C LEU A 181 12.39 3.54 9.53
N TRP A 182 12.09 4.80 9.81
CA TRP A 182 12.27 5.93 8.90
C TRP A 182 13.58 6.67 9.11
N GLN A 183 14.32 6.40 10.18
CA GLN A 183 15.55 7.15 10.50
C GLN A 183 16.58 7.16 9.36
N ARG A 184 16.70 6.06 8.61
CA ARG A 184 17.60 6.03 7.46
C ARG A 184 17.13 6.97 6.35
N LEU A 185 15.83 6.97 6.03
CA LEU A 185 15.23 7.90 5.09
C LEU A 185 15.47 9.36 5.54
N ILE A 186 15.32 9.66 6.82
CA ILE A 186 15.51 10.99 7.40
C ILE A 186 16.96 11.47 7.23
N LYS A 187 17.94 10.61 7.53
CA LYS A 187 19.37 10.91 7.31
C LYS A 187 19.68 11.15 5.82
N ASP A 188 19.12 10.34 4.94
CA ASP A 188 19.30 10.47 3.48
C ASP A 188 18.68 11.79 2.97
N LEU A 189 17.51 12.19 3.49
CA LEU A 189 16.86 13.48 3.19
C LEU A 189 17.68 14.67 3.70
N GLU A 190 18.14 14.64 4.95
CA GLU A 190 18.96 15.70 5.53
C GLU A 190 20.23 15.93 4.69
N ARG A 191 20.96 14.86 4.37
CA ARG A 191 22.16 14.95 3.53
C ARG A 191 21.84 15.49 2.14
N THR A 192 20.71 15.09 1.56
CA THR A 192 20.27 15.59 0.25
C THR A 192 20.03 17.10 0.32
N PHE A 193 19.27 17.59 1.30
CA PHE A 193 19.00 19.03 1.46
C PHE A 193 20.27 19.84 1.70
N ARG A 194 21.19 19.36 2.56
CA ARG A 194 22.48 20.03 2.79
C ARG A 194 23.36 20.05 1.54
N ARG A 195 23.46 18.93 0.81
CA ARG A 195 24.30 18.81 -0.39
C ARG A 195 23.87 19.73 -1.52
N TYR A 196 22.56 19.91 -1.70
CA TYR A 196 22.03 20.77 -2.77
C TYR A 196 22.00 22.26 -2.42
N GLY A 197 22.28 22.65 -1.17
CA GLY A 197 22.25 24.05 -0.74
C GLY A 197 20.89 24.72 -1.00
N ALA A 198 19.82 23.93 -0.90
CA ALA A 198 18.48 24.27 -1.39
C ALA A 198 17.79 25.38 -0.58
N PHE A 199 18.15 25.48 0.71
CA PHE A 199 17.51 26.36 1.69
C PHE A 199 18.58 27.22 2.35
N ARG A 200 18.18 28.39 2.85
CA ARG A 200 19.09 29.36 3.45
C ARG A 200 19.68 28.81 4.74
N ASN A 201 18.86 28.13 5.54
CA ASN A 201 19.28 27.34 6.67
C ASN A 201 18.44 26.06 6.80
N LEU A 202 19.04 25.00 7.35
CA LEU A 202 18.38 23.74 7.69
C LEU A 202 18.70 23.37 9.15
N GLN A 203 17.71 23.50 10.01
CA GLN A 203 17.76 23.09 11.41
C GLN A 203 17.06 21.75 11.60
N LEU A 204 17.69 20.80 12.28
CA LEU A 204 17.14 19.49 12.60
C LEU A 204 16.93 19.36 14.11
N PHE A 205 15.73 18.99 14.53
CA PHE A 205 15.40 18.75 15.93
C PHE A 205 14.70 17.40 16.11
N ASN A 206 15.10 16.65 17.12
CA ASN A 206 14.35 15.51 17.61
C ASN A 206 13.32 15.98 18.63
N MET A 207 12.10 15.49 18.50
CA MET A 207 10.98 15.85 19.37
C MET A 207 10.95 14.98 20.62
N ASP A 208 10.97 15.60 21.79
CA ASP A 208 10.86 14.94 23.09
C ASP A 208 9.55 15.35 23.77
N VAL A 209 8.65 14.39 24.01
CA VAL A 209 7.29 14.65 24.51
C VAL A 209 7.15 14.13 25.94
N SER A 210 6.77 15.01 26.87
CA SER A 210 6.62 14.66 28.28
C SER A 210 5.47 13.65 28.51
N ALA A 211 5.75 12.60 29.28
CA ALA A 211 4.77 11.53 29.60
C ALA A 211 3.64 11.98 30.55
N GLU A 212 3.89 12.97 31.41
CA GLU A 212 3.01 13.25 32.56
C GLU A 212 1.98 14.38 32.34
N LYS A 213 1.93 15.00 31.15
CA LYS A 213 1.31 16.32 30.97
C LYS A 213 0.40 16.38 29.74
N VAL A 214 -0.88 16.09 29.93
CA VAL A 214 -1.92 16.22 28.90
C VAL A 214 -2.68 17.54 29.10
N GLY A 215 -2.85 18.33 28.03
CA GLY A 215 -3.66 19.57 28.06
C GLY A 215 -2.95 20.85 28.51
N LEU A 216 -1.62 20.86 28.62
CA LEU A 216 -0.81 22.05 28.93
C LEU A 216 -0.32 22.74 27.64
N ALA A 217 0.20 23.96 27.77
CA ALA A 217 0.74 24.74 26.65
C ALA A 217 1.89 23.98 25.94
N ALA A 218 2.06 24.23 24.64
CA ALA A 218 3.04 23.54 23.79
C ALA A 218 4.48 23.52 24.37
N ASP A 219 4.89 24.62 25.02
CA ASP A 219 6.23 24.78 25.61
C ASP A 219 6.48 23.92 26.86
N GLU A 220 5.42 23.37 27.45
CA GLU A 220 5.48 22.50 28.62
C GLU A 220 5.35 21.02 28.25
N THR A 221 4.73 20.70 27.11
CA THR A 221 4.49 19.32 26.65
C THR A 221 5.57 18.81 25.72
N VAL A 222 6.12 19.67 24.85
CA VAL A 222 7.09 19.29 23.82
C VAL A 222 8.41 20.06 23.98
N ARG A 223 9.53 19.35 23.84
CA ARG A 223 10.89 19.91 23.78
C ARG A 223 11.59 19.47 22.52
N LEU A 224 12.34 20.39 21.91
CA LEU A 224 13.03 20.16 20.64
C LEU A 224 14.54 20.12 20.88
N LYS A 225 15.16 18.96 20.66
CA LYS A 225 16.58 18.74 20.95
C LYS A 225 17.37 18.61 19.66
N SER A 226 18.39 19.44 19.45
CA SER A 226 19.32 19.30 18.31
C SER A 226 20.26 18.10 18.50
N HIS A 227 20.54 17.72 19.75
CA HIS A 227 21.32 16.54 20.12
C HIS A 227 20.73 15.88 21.40
N PRO A 228 20.78 14.54 21.56
CA PRO A 228 20.20 13.85 22.72
C PRO A 228 20.66 14.38 24.09
N GLU A 229 21.91 14.82 24.17
CA GLU A 229 22.55 15.32 25.40
C GLU A 229 22.30 16.82 25.66
N ARG A 230 21.63 17.55 24.76
CA ARG A 230 21.41 18.99 24.87
C ARG A 230 20.11 19.34 25.58
N VAL A 231 20.08 20.54 26.17
CA VAL A 231 18.86 21.15 26.69
C VAL A 231 17.91 21.43 25.51
N GLY A 232 16.67 20.98 25.61
CA GLY A 232 15.69 21.13 24.54
C GLY A 232 15.11 22.54 24.45
N HIS A 233 15.04 23.05 23.24
CA HIS A 233 14.38 24.29 22.86
C HIS A 233 12.87 24.20 23.05
N ARG A 234 12.25 25.34 23.35
CA ARG A 234 10.78 25.45 23.35
C ARG A 234 10.28 25.66 21.91
N PRO A 235 9.15 25.08 21.51
CA PRO A 235 8.59 25.33 20.18
C PRO A 235 8.34 26.81 19.87
N SER A 236 8.04 27.63 20.87
CA SER A 236 7.86 29.08 20.71
C SER A 236 9.14 29.83 20.30
N GLU A 237 10.34 29.31 20.60
CA GLU A 237 11.63 29.91 20.25
C GLU A 237 11.88 29.89 18.73
N LEU A 238 11.20 29.01 18.00
CA LEU A 238 11.41 28.81 16.56
C LEU A 238 10.43 29.62 15.68
N LEU A 239 9.50 30.35 16.29
CA LEU A 239 8.50 31.17 15.60
C LEU A 239 9.14 32.32 14.81
N GLU A 240 8.62 32.53 13.60
CA GLU A 240 9.16 33.49 12.63
C GLU A 240 7.98 34.07 11.83
N GLN A 241 7.88 35.41 11.73
CA GLN A 241 6.70 36.10 11.19
C GLN A 241 6.88 36.64 9.76
N SER A 242 8.08 36.60 9.18
CA SER A 242 8.33 37.09 7.82
C SER A 242 7.85 36.12 6.73
N GLY A 243 7.39 34.93 7.11
CA GLY A 243 6.92 33.90 6.16
C GLY A 243 8.07 33.29 5.37
N GLN A 244 9.30 33.38 5.88
CA GLN A 244 10.51 32.82 5.25
C GLN A 244 10.98 31.56 5.97
N ARG A 245 10.30 31.11 7.01
CA ARG A 245 10.56 29.84 7.69
C ARG A 245 9.44 28.85 7.48
N ILE A 246 9.80 27.60 7.18
CA ILE A 246 8.87 26.48 7.05
C ILE A 246 9.15 25.50 8.18
N ALA A 247 8.11 25.13 8.94
CA ALA A 247 8.17 24.01 9.86
C ALA A 247 7.67 22.73 9.19
N ILE A 248 8.50 21.70 9.22
CA ILE A 248 8.20 20.39 8.65
C ILE A 248 8.31 19.35 9.77
N VAL A 249 7.19 18.71 10.11
CA VAL A 249 7.16 17.62 11.10
C VAL A 249 7.19 16.29 10.35
N LEU A 250 8.28 15.53 10.47
CA LEU A 250 8.37 14.17 9.94
C LEU A 250 7.78 13.20 10.95
N SER A 251 6.68 12.55 10.60
CA SER A 251 6.01 11.61 11.49
C SER A 251 5.25 10.55 10.69
N ASP A 252 5.05 9.38 11.28
CA ASP A 252 4.07 8.39 10.84
C ASP A 252 2.69 8.57 11.50
N CYS A 253 2.55 9.58 12.37
CA CYS A 253 1.38 9.91 13.18
C CYS A 253 0.80 8.72 14.00
N ALA A 254 1.61 7.71 14.28
CA ALA A 254 1.18 6.50 14.97
C ALA A 254 1.48 6.54 16.49
N GLY A 255 2.38 7.43 16.94
CA GLY A 255 2.79 7.53 18.35
C GLY A 255 1.65 7.87 19.31
N GLU A 256 1.75 7.40 20.56
CA GLU A 256 0.70 7.59 21.59
C GLU A 256 0.32 9.07 21.80
N TYR A 257 1.31 9.98 21.77
CA TYR A 257 1.10 11.43 21.94
C TYR A 257 0.37 12.11 20.78
N TRP A 258 0.27 11.45 19.63
CA TRP A 258 -0.60 11.88 18.54
C TRP A 258 -2.06 11.54 18.84
N TRP A 259 -2.30 10.37 19.44
CA TRP A 259 -3.64 9.91 19.81
C TRP A 259 -4.23 10.69 20.99
N ASP A 260 -3.43 10.93 22.03
CA ASP A 260 -3.85 11.73 23.19
C ASP A 260 -3.77 13.25 22.97
N GLY A 261 -3.28 13.68 21.80
CA GLY A 261 -3.30 15.07 21.36
C GLY A 261 -2.25 15.98 22.03
N ARG A 262 -1.27 15.45 22.77
CA ARG A 262 -0.19 16.26 23.40
C ARG A 262 0.61 17.13 22.41
N LEU A 263 0.64 16.73 21.14
CA LEU A 263 1.38 17.39 20.07
C LEU A 263 0.57 18.52 19.38
N LEU A 264 -0.76 18.49 19.49
CA LEU A 264 -1.66 19.41 18.79
C LEU A 264 -1.44 20.89 19.14
N PRO A 265 -1.20 21.28 20.42
CA PRO A 265 -0.93 22.68 20.78
C PRO A 265 0.30 23.27 20.08
N MET A 266 1.34 22.45 19.86
CA MET A 266 2.55 22.88 19.16
C MET A 266 2.24 23.19 17.70
N LEU A 267 1.57 22.24 17.02
CA LEU A 267 1.18 22.37 15.62
C LEU A 267 0.27 23.57 15.41
N GLU A 268 -0.70 23.79 16.30
CA GLU A 268 -1.61 24.94 16.23
C GLU A 268 -0.85 26.27 16.40
N THR A 269 0.14 26.32 17.30
CA THR A 269 0.95 27.51 17.54
C THR A 269 1.79 27.87 16.32
N TRP A 270 2.43 26.88 15.68
CA TRP A 270 3.20 27.11 14.47
C TRP A 270 2.32 27.46 13.27
N ALA A 271 1.26 26.69 13.03
CA ALA A 271 0.35 26.90 11.90
C ALA A 271 -0.35 28.27 11.92
N LYS A 272 -0.51 28.89 13.10
CA LYS A 272 -1.00 30.28 13.23
C LYS A 272 0.00 31.31 12.71
N VAL A 273 1.30 31.08 12.86
CA VAL A 273 2.32 32.12 12.67
C VAL A 273 3.14 31.90 11.39
N MET A 274 3.39 30.65 11.00
CA MET A 274 4.26 30.30 9.87
C MET A 274 3.76 29.05 9.12
N PRO A 275 4.19 28.84 7.85
CA PRO A 275 3.91 27.62 7.11
C PRO A 275 4.34 26.36 7.88
N THR A 276 3.40 25.47 8.13
CA THR A 276 3.63 24.22 8.89
C THR A 276 3.04 23.04 8.13
N VAL A 277 3.83 21.99 7.91
CA VAL A 277 3.39 20.79 7.18
C VAL A 277 3.78 19.53 7.92
N ILE A 278 2.92 18.51 7.86
CA ILE A 278 3.27 17.16 8.29
C ILE A 278 3.78 16.41 7.07
N TRP A 279 5.06 16.03 7.10
CA TRP A 279 5.61 15.09 6.15
C TRP A 279 5.32 13.68 6.68
N GLN A 280 4.26 13.10 6.14
CA GLN A 280 3.75 11.81 6.55
C GLN A 280 4.55 10.70 5.86
N MET A 281 5.13 9.81 6.67
CA MET A 281 5.97 8.71 6.18
C MET A 281 5.16 7.58 5.54
N LEU A 282 3.89 7.44 5.94
CA LEU A 282 2.94 6.46 5.43
C LEU A 282 2.15 6.98 4.21
N PRO A 283 1.68 6.10 3.32
CA PRO A 283 0.89 6.48 2.15
C PRO A 283 -0.53 6.89 2.55
N GLU A 284 -1.21 7.65 1.68
CA GLU A 284 -2.50 8.28 1.98
C GLU A 284 -3.58 7.30 2.50
N TRP A 285 -3.70 6.14 1.89
CA TRP A 285 -4.67 5.11 2.27
C TRP A 285 -4.48 4.57 3.71
N MET A 286 -3.32 4.78 4.33
CA MET A 286 -3.06 4.39 5.72
C MET A 286 -3.37 5.48 6.73
N TRP A 287 -3.57 6.73 6.30
CA TRP A 287 -3.69 7.86 7.23
C TRP A 287 -4.89 7.72 8.16
N GLU A 288 -5.98 7.10 7.70
CA GLU A 288 -7.16 6.81 8.52
C GLU A 288 -6.86 5.90 9.73
N ARG A 289 -5.82 5.08 9.63
CA ARG A 289 -5.38 4.17 10.71
C ARG A 289 -4.43 4.84 11.70
N THR A 290 -4.01 6.07 11.43
CA THR A 290 -3.16 6.89 12.31
C THR A 290 -4.01 7.90 13.06
N ALA A 291 -3.40 8.70 13.93
CA ALA A 291 -4.11 9.79 14.59
C ALA A 291 -4.68 10.83 13.59
N LEU A 292 -4.17 10.91 12.36
CA LEU A 292 -4.72 11.78 11.31
C LEU A 292 -6.15 11.42 10.93
N GLY A 293 -6.52 10.14 10.98
CA GLY A 293 -7.88 9.65 10.68
C GLY A 293 -8.98 10.22 11.60
N ARG A 294 -8.60 10.84 12.72
CA ARG A 294 -9.52 11.57 13.61
C ARG A 294 -9.84 12.96 13.11
N GLY A 295 -8.98 13.53 12.28
CA GLY A 295 -9.17 14.83 11.68
C GLY A 295 -10.09 14.75 10.46
N LYS A 296 -10.67 15.89 10.07
CA LYS A 296 -11.44 15.97 8.83
C LYS A 296 -10.50 16.24 7.65
N ALA A 297 -10.46 15.34 6.68
CA ALA A 297 -9.72 15.54 5.44
C ALA A 297 -10.27 16.72 4.64
N ILE A 298 -9.38 17.58 4.16
CA ILE A 298 -9.67 18.78 3.37
C ILE A 298 -8.62 18.95 2.26
N ALA A 299 -8.95 19.69 1.21
CA ALA A 299 -7.97 20.16 0.24
C ALA A 299 -7.61 21.63 0.53
N LEU A 300 -6.33 21.96 0.42
CA LEU A 300 -5.77 23.28 0.72
C LEU A 300 -5.17 23.91 -0.52
N SER A 301 -5.43 25.20 -0.71
CA SER A 301 -4.70 26.03 -1.68
C SER A 301 -4.26 27.34 -1.06
N ASN A 302 -3.43 28.08 -1.77
CA ASN A 302 -2.83 29.30 -1.29
C ASN A 302 -2.68 30.29 -2.45
N ASP A 303 -2.94 31.56 -2.16
CA ASP A 303 -2.86 32.64 -3.14
C ASP A 303 -1.55 33.44 -2.99
N GLU A 304 -0.94 33.44 -1.80
CA GLU A 304 0.24 34.24 -1.49
C GLU A 304 1.43 33.37 -1.06
N PRO A 305 2.62 33.51 -1.69
CA PRO A 305 3.76 32.66 -1.39
C PRO A 305 4.23 32.79 0.08
N GLY A 306 4.46 31.68 0.80
CA GLY A 306 5.01 31.68 2.17
C GLY A 306 4.00 32.01 3.30
N THR A 307 2.71 31.98 3.01
CA THR A 307 1.64 32.33 3.95
C THR A 307 1.45 31.30 5.07
N ALA A 308 1.19 31.77 6.30
CA ALA A 308 0.86 30.91 7.44
C ALA A 308 -0.43 30.11 7.22
N ASN A 309 -0.51 28.91 7.79
CA ASN A 309 -1.59 27.97 7.51
C ASN A 309 -2.99 28.53 7.79
N GLN A 310 -3.13 29.40 8.79
CA GLN A 310 -4.42 29.99 9.16
C GLN A 310 -5.12 30.72 8.01
N TYR A 311 -4.36 31.23 7.04
CA TYR A 311 -4.86 31.96 5.87
C TYR A 311 -5.00 31.10 4.61
N LEU A 312 -4.73 29.79 4.69
CA LEU A 312 -4.91 28.89 3.55
C LEU A 312 -6.40 28.76 3.18
N ASN A 313 -6.65 28.70 1.88
CA ASN A 313 -7.96 28.41 1.32
C ASN A 313 -8.31 26.94 1.56
N ARG A 314 -9.55 26.66 1.97
CA ARG A 314 -9.98 25.33 2.44
C ARG A 314 -11.17 24.84 1.63
N PHE A 315 -11.07 23.61 1.15
CA PHE A 315 -12.12 22.94 0.38
C PHE A 315 -12.49 21.63 1.07
N ALA A 316 -13.79 21.39 1.26
CA ALA A 316 -14.26 20.12 1.78
C ALA A 316 -13.95 18.98 0.79
N VAL A 317 -13.48 17.85 1.31
CA VAL A 317 -13.41 16.60 0.55
C VAL A 317 -14.76 15.89 0.75
N GLY A 318 -15.59 15.86 -0.30
CA GLY A 318 -16.95 15.29 -0.29
C GLY A 318 -18.08 16.31 -0.49
N ARG A 319 -19.34 15.84 -0.50
CA ARG A 319 -20.53 16.65 -0.84
C ARG A 319 -21.00 17.60 0.29
N LYS A 320 -20.60 17.37 1.53
CA LYS A 320 -21.02 18.19 2.69
C LYS A 320 -20.07 19.39 2.89
N PRO A 321 -20.58 20.63 2.94
CA PRO A 321 -19.76 21.82 3.19
C PRO A 321 -19.24 21.84 4.64
N LEU A 322 -18.10 22.50 4.85
CA LEU A 322 -17.51 22.67 6.19
C LEU A 322 -18.46 23.47 7.11
N SER A 323 -18.72 22.93 8.29
CA SER A 323 -19.46 23.58 9.37
C SER A 323 -18.73 24.82 9.92
N GLN A 324 -19.44 25.66 10.67
CA GLN A 324 -18.82 26.84 11.32
C GLN A 324 -17.73 26.46 12.33
N THR A 325 -17.84 25.30 12.98
CA THR A 325 -16.85 24.81 13.94
C THR A 325 -15.59 24.32 13.22
N GLU A 326 -15.74 23.58 12.12
CA GLU A 326 -14.61 23.11 11.29
C GLU A 326 -13.86 24.27 10.62
N LYS A 327 -14.57 25.32 10.21
CA LYS A 327 -13.94 26.55 9.68
C LYS A 327 -13.05 27.28 10.70
N LYS A 328 -13.26 27.05 12.00
CA LYS A 328 -12.43 27.63 13.06
C LYS A 328 -11.23 26.75 13.44
N GLN A 329 -11.22 25.48 13.04
CA GLN A 329 -10.09 24.57 13.28
C GLN A 329 -8.88 24.97 12.42
N MET A 330 -7.69 24.64 12.87
CA MET A 330 -6.45 24.97 12.16
C MET A 330 -6.19 23.94 11.05
N PRO A 331 -6.02 24.37 9.79
CA PRO A 331 -5.68 23.45 8.71
C PRO A 331 -4.19 23.11 8.76
N ILE A 332 -3.86 21.84 8.58
CA ILE A 332 -2.48 21.39 8.46
C ILE A 332 -2.33 20.60 7.15
N PRO A 333 -1.55 21.11 6.17
CA PRO A 333 -1.16 20.34 5.00
C PRO A 333 -0.44 19.05 5.41
N VAL A 334 -0.71 17.98 4.68
CA VAL A 334 -0.03 16.70 4.83
C VAL A 334 0.53 16.31 3.47
N MET A 335 1.79 15.91 3.44
CA MET A 335 2.47 15.47 2.21
C MET A 335 3.19 14.15 2.42
N THR A 336 3.32 13.35 1.37
CA THR A 336 4.11 12.11 1.37
C THR A 336 5.50 12.34 0.80
N SER A 337 6.31 11.28 0.76
CA SER A 337 7.60 11.29 0.04
C SER A 337 7.46 11.11 -1.48
N GLU A 338 6.24 11.04 -2.03
CA GLU A 338 6.03 10.90 -3.47
C GLU A 338 6.33 12.21 -4.21
N PRO A 339 7.07 12.18 -5.34
CA PRO A 339 7.42 13.39 -6.08
C PRO A 339 6.22 14.24 -6.52
N ARG A 340 5.08 13.62 -6.79
CA ARG A 340 3.83 14.32 -7.16
C ARG A 340 3.30 15.16 -6.01
N ASP A 341 3.19 14.57 -4.82
CA ASP A 341 2.66 15.25 -3.63
C ASP A 341 3.58 16.37 -3.17
N LEU A 342 4.90 16.11 -3.14
CA LEU A 342 5.91 17.12 -2.85
C LEU A 342 5.84 18.29 -3.83
N ARG A 343 5.61 18.01 -5.13
CA ARG A 343 5.48 19.04 -6.15
C ARG A 343 4.22 19.87 -5.93
N ASN A 344 3.08 19.22 -5.70
CA ASN A 344 1.80 19.91 -5.46
C ASN A 344 1.89 20.83 -4.23
N TRP A 345 2.45 20.33 -3.13
CA TRP A 345 2.71 21.12 -1.93
C TRP A 345 3.67 22.29 -2.19
N SER A 346 4.77 22.05 -2.89
CA SER A 346 5.76 23.09 -3.20
C SER A 346 5.17 24.22 -4.04
N LEU A 347 4.29 23.90 -5.00
CA LEU A 347 3.60 24.88 -5.85
C LEU A 347 2.54 25.64 -5.07
N MET A 348 1.77 24.96 -4.22
CA MET A 348 0.81 25.58 -3.33
C MET A 348 1.51 26.56 -2.38
N LEU A 349 2.59 26.15 -1.72
CA LEU A 349 3.35 27.06 -0.84
C LEU A 349 4.01 28.22 -1.60
N ALA A 350 4.37 28.00 -2.87
CA ALA A 350 4.83 29.05 -3.78
C ALA A 350 3.73 29.99 -4.30
N GLY A 351 2.46 29.76 -3.94
CA GLY A 351 1.30 30.60 -4.29
C GLY A 351 0.60 30.25 -5.62
N ASP A 352 0.78 29.04 -6.16
CA ASP A 352 -0.03 28.61 -7.32
C ASP A 352 -1.43 28.14 -6.87
N ARG A 353 -2.40 29.05 -6.98
CA ARG A 353 -3.82 28.85 -6.67
C ARG A 353 -4.50 27.68 -7.39
N ARG A 354 -3.93 27.15 -8.48
CA ARG A 354 -4.50 26.00 -9.21
C ARG A 354 -4.20 24.69 -8.51
N GLU A 355 -3.10 24.64 -7.77
CA GLU A 355 -2.64 23.42 -7.12
C GLU A 355 -3.30 23.27 -5.75
N ARG A 356 -3.67 22.03 -5.44
CA ARG A 356 -4.29 21.66 -4.17
C ARG A 356 -3.45 20.62 -3.48
N THR A 357 -3.25 20.79 -2.18
CA THR A 357 -2.54 19.83 -1.33
C THR A 357 -3.53 19.22 -0.33
N PRO A 358 -3.47 17.90 -0.09
CA PRO A 358 -4.20 17.29 1.00
C PRO A 358 -3.85 17.94 2.35
N GLY A 359 -4.83 18.01 3.25
CA GLY A 359 -4.63 18.52 4.59
C GLY A 359 -5.72 18.01 5.53
N PHE A 360 -5.49 18.18 6.83
CA PHE A 360 -6.43 17.78 7.86
C PHE A 360 -6.78 18.95 8.76
N LEU A 361 -8.05 18.98 9.15
CA LEU A 361 -8.51 19.75 10.32
C LEU A 361 -8.39 18.83 11.53
N LEU A 362 -7.33 19.03 12.32
CA LEU A 362 -7.08 18.21 13.51
C LEU A 362 -8.08 18.55 14.63
N PRO A 363 -8.49 17.58 15.46
CA PRO A 363 -9.40 17.82 16.58
C PRO A 363 -8.77 18.76 17.62
N GLN A 364 -9.60 19.41 18.45
CA GLN A 364 -9.11 20.34 19.50
C GLN A 364 -8.53 19.62 20.73
N TYR A 365 -8.88 18.35 20.93
CA TYR A 365 -8.45 17.53 22.06
C TYR A 365 -8.15 16.10 21.59
N GLY A 366 -7.25 15.40 22.29
CA GLY A 366 -7.01 13.99 22.08
C GLY A 366 -8.20 13.11 22.42
N GLY A 367 -8.24 11.90 21.85
CA GLY A 367 -9.26 10.89 22.12
C GLY A 367 -8.66 9.62 22.72
N GLN A 368 -9.48 8.69 23.21
CA GLN A 368 -9.03 7.42 23.81
C GLN A 368 -8.07 6.65 22.89
N LEU A 369 -6.95 6.16 23.43
CA LEU A 369 -6.08 5.22 22.71
C LEU A 369 -6.92 4.03 22.21
N PRO A 370 -6.72 3.56 20.96
CA PRO A 370 -7.36 2.34 20.50
C PRO A 370 -7.08 1.20 21.48
N GLN A 371 -8.12 0.50 21.95
CA GLN A 371 -7.94 -0.63 22.85
C GLN A 371 -7.16 -1.74 22.12
N ILE A 372 -5.95 -2.04 22.60
CA ILE A 372 -5.15 -3.16 22.12
C ILE A 372 -5.89 -4.46 22.46
N MET A 373 -5.89 -5.43 21.54
CA MET A 373 -6.55 -6.74 21.73
C MET A 373 -6.18 -7.34 23.11
N PRO A 374 -7.15 -7.93 23.81
CA PRO A 374 -6.92 -8.47 25.15
C PRO A 374 -5.82 -9.53 25.14
N GLN A 375 -4.85 -9.37 26.06
CA GLN A 375 -3.85 -10.39 26.36
C GLN A 375 -4.57 -11.55 27.06
N THR A 376 -4.87 -12.62 26.32
CA THR A 376 -5.51 -13.80 26.88
C THR A 376 -4.45 -14.65 27.60
N THR A 377 -4.66 -14.92 28.89
CA THR A 377 -3.78 -15.77 29.72
C THR A 377 -3.90 -17.27 29.41
N ASN A 378 -4.82 -17.65 28.52
CA ASN A 378 -5.11 -19.03 28.15
C ASN A 378 -4.49 -19.40 26.78
N GLU A 379 -3.77 -20.52 26.71
CA GLU A 379 -2.95 -20.92 25.55
C GLU A 379 -3.79 -21.26 24.30
N ALA A 380 -4.99 -21.83 24.48
CA ALA A 380 -5.92 -22.11 23.39
C ALA A 380 -6.51 -20.83 22.77
N ASP A 381 -6.79 -19.82 23.60
CA ASP A 381 -7.29 -18.53 23.16
C ASP A 381 -6.18 -17.71 22.49
N ALA A 382 -4.94 -17.81 22.98
CA ALA A 382 -3.77 -17.16 22.38
C ALA A 382 -3.51 -17.63 20.94
N LYS A 383 -3.64 -18.93 20.68
CA LYS A 383 -3.53 -19.50 19.32
C LYS A 383 -4.61 -18.97 18.39
N LYS A 384 -5.87 -18.90 18.84
CA LYS A 384 -6.99 -18.38 18.05
C LYS A 384 -6.82 -16.88 17.76
N VAL A 385 -6.35 -16.11 18.74
CA VAL A 385 -6.03 -14.68 18.58
C VAL A 385 -4.88 -14.49 17.58
N ALA A 386 -3.85 -15.33 17.61
CA ALA A 386 -2.75 -15.28 16.65
C ALA A 386 -3.22 -15.61 15.21
N GLU A 387 -4.03 -16.66 15.04
CA GLU A 387 -4.61 -17.02 13.74
C GLU A 387 -5.52 -15.90 13.17
N LEU A 388 -6.36 -15.30 14.01
CA LEU A 388 -7.19 -14.15 13.64
C LEU A 388 -6.36 -12.91 13.30
N SER A 389 -5.26 -12.67 14.02
CA SER A 389 -4.36 -11.54 13.75
C SER A 389 -3.65 -11.70 12.41
N VAL A 390 -3.22 -12.93 12.08
CA VAL A 390 -2.65 -13.26 10.76
C VAL A 390 -3.69 -13.10 9.66
N GLN A 391 -4.91 -13.61 9.83
CA GLN A 391 -5.98 -13.45 8.84
C GLN A 391 -6.32 -11.97 8.61
N ARG A 392 -6.45 -11.20 9.69
CA ARG A 392 -6.72 -9.76 9.63
C ARG A 392 -5.61 -9.01 8.92
N PHE A 393 -4.35 -9.37 9.18
CA PHE A 393 -3.22 -8.80 8.46
C PHE A 393 -3.27 -9.14 6.97
N LEU A 394 -3.48 -10.41 6.59
CA LEU A 394 -3.57 -10.83 5.19
C LEU A 394 -4.72 -10.17 4.44
N GLN A 395 -5.84 -9.88 5.10
CA GLN A 395 -6.97 -9.15 4.48
C GLN A 395 -6.71 -7.65 4.30
N LEU A 396 -5.91 -7.04 5.18
CA LEU A 396 -5.78 -5.58 5.29
C LEU A 396 -4.43 -5.02 4.84
N SER A 397 -3.49 -5.87 4.44
CA SER A 397 -2.13 -5.49 4.02
C SER A 397 -1.92 -5.69 2.53
N SER A 398 -0.95 -4.98 1.97
CA SER A 398 -0.62 -5.06 0.56
C SER A 398 0.01 -6.42 0.20
N PRO A 399 -0.17 -6.91 -1.05
CA PRO A 399 0.48 -8.13 -1.52
C PRO A 399 1.99 -8.24 -1.23
N PRO A 400 2.81 -7.18 -1.40
CA PRO A 400 4.23 -7.26 -1.03
C PRO A 400 4.47 -7.35 0.47
N ALA A 401 3.63 -6.78 1.33
CA ALA A 401 3.75 -6.94 2.78
C ALA A 401 3.37 -8.35 3.24
N GLN A 402 2.33 -8.93 2.63
CA GLN A 402 1.95 -10.33 2.81
C GLN A 402 3.08 -11.26 2.38
N ARG A 403 3.69 -11.02 1.20
CA ARG A 403 4.81 -11.83 0.75
C ARG A 403 6.02 -11.65 1.66
N LEU A 404 6.33 -10.43 2.08
CA LEU A 404 7.44 -10.15 3.00
C LEU A 404 7.26 -10.87 4.34
N ILE A 405 6.09 -10.82 4.98
CA ILE A 405 5.88 -11.49 6.27
C ILE A 405 6.03 -13.00 6.16
N MET A 406 5.61 -13.58 5.04
CA MET A 406 5.73 -15.00 4.75
C MET A 406 7.20 -15.40 4.58
N LEU A 407 7.98 -14.60 3.83
CA LEU A 407 9.43 -14.81 3.71
C LEU A 407 10.15 -14.64 5.06
N LEU A 408 9.72 -13.69 5.90
CA LEU A 408 10.26 -13.50 7.25
C LEU A 408 9.91 -14.64 8.21
N ALA A 409 8.75 -15.28 8.04
CA ALA A 409 8.38 -16.46 8.83
C ALA A 409 9.32 -17.65 8.56
N ALA A 410 9.80 -17.77 7.32
CA ALA A 410 10.83 -18.70 6.90
C ALA A 410 12.25 -18.27 7.33
N ALA A 411 12.48 -16.97 7.53
CA ALA A 411 13.77 -16.45 7.98
C ALA A 411 14.01 -16.71 9.49
N PRO A 412 15.20 -17.18 9.88
CA PRO A 412 15.49 -17.55 11.27
C PRO A 412 15.79 -16.35 12.19
N VAL A 413 16.16 -15.18 11.63
CA VAL A 413 16.41 -13.94 12.39
C VAL A 413 15.75 -12.77 11.68
N VAL A 414 15.05 -11.94 12.45
CA VAL A 414 14.21 -10.85 11.94
C VAL A 414 14.77 -9.52 12.45
N THR A 415 15.79 -8.97 11.76
CA THR A 415 16.32 -7.61 12.00
C THR A 415 15.91 -6.66 10.89
N LEU A 416 15.90 -5.35 11.16
CA LEU A 416 15.55 -4.34 10.17
C LEU A 416 16.42 -4.38 8.90
N PRO A 417 17.76 -4.46 8.97
CA PRO A 417 18.59 -4.59 7.79
C PRO A 417 18.30 -5.88 7.00
N VAL A 418 18.07 -7.01 7.68
CA VAL A 418 17.74 -8.29 7.03
C VAL A 418 16.38 -8.22 6.32
N MET A 419 15.37 -7.61 6.92
CA MET A 419 14.08 -7.39 6.25
C MET A 419 14.22 -6.52 5.00
N ARG A 420 15.00 -5.43 5.08
CA ARG A 420 15.27 -4.56 3.92
C ARG A 420 16.02 -5.32 2.84
N LEU A 421 16.98 -6.17 3.21
CA LEU A 421 17.74 -7.02 2.30
C LEU A 421 16.86 -8.07 1.62
N ILE A 422 16.01 -8.78 2.38
CA ILE A 422 15.05 -9.76 1.84
C ILE A 422 14.09 -9.06 0.88
N ARG A 423 13.54 -7.91 1.27
CA ARG A 423 12.70 -7.10 0.39
C ARG A 423 13.43 -6.71 -0.89
N ASP A 424 14.65 -6.17 -0.78
CA ASP A 424 15.39 -5.66 -1.95
C ASP A 424 15.88 -6.77 -2.89
N SER A 425 16.09 -7.99 -2.37
CA SER A 425 16.54 -9.16 -3.15
C SER A 425 15.40 -9.98 -3.74
N MET A 426 14.32 -10.22 -2.98
CA MET A 426 13.23 -11.14 -3.37
C MET A 426 11.94 -10.41 -3.77
N LEU A 427 11.79 -9.16 -3.38
CA LEU A 427 10.66 -8.29 -3.74
C LEU A 427 11.13 -7.11 -4.57
N SER A 428 12.13 -7.31 -5.44
CA SER A 428 12.72 -6.24 -6.26
C SER A 428 11.74 -5.58 -7.24
N GLU A 429 10.63 -6.26 -7.54
CA GLU A 429 9.49 -5.72 -8.30
C GLU A 429 8.78 -4.61 -7.51
N TYR A 430 8.76 -4.73 -6.18
CA TYR A 430 8.12 -3.80 -5.25
C TYR A 430 9.19 -2.91 -4.58
N ARG A 431 9.64 -1.89 -5.30
CA ARG A 431 10.77 -1.01 -4.90
C ARG A 431 10.47 -0.08 -3.71
N SER A 432 9.48 -0.37 -2.86
CA SER A 432 8.95 0.53 -1.81
C SER A 432 9.38 0.18 -0.39
N PRO A 433 9.61 1.15 0.52
CA PRO A 433 9.83 0.86 1.93
C PRO A 433 8.56 0.43 2.68
N LEU A 434 7.38 0.67 2.10
CA LEU A 434 6.06 0.46 2.71
C LEU A 434 5.77 -0.96 3.21
N PRO A 435 6.14 -2.05 2.50
CA PRO A 435 5.87 -3.41 2.96
C PRO A 435 6.49 -3.73 4.32
N VAL A 436 7.66 -3.13 4.61
CA VAL A 436 8.31 -3.28 5.92
C VAL A 436 7.49 -2.56 6.98
N ALA A 437 7.04 -1.33 6.72
CA ALA A 437 6.21 -0.56 7.64
C ALA A 437 4.87 -1.26 7.94
N GLU A 438 4.21 -1.83 6.93
CA GLU A 438 2.98 -2.61 7.07
C GLU A 438 3.15 -3.80 8.01
N VAL A 439 4.23 -4.55 7.82
CA VAL A 439 4.57 -5.69 8.69
C VAL A 439 4.79 -5.23 10.12
N PHE A 440 5.51 -4.13 10.36
CA PHE A 440 5.75 -3.65 11.72
C PHE A 440 4.49 -3.11 12.39
N LEU A 441 3.70 -2.32 11.67
CA LEU A 441 2.49 -1.70 12.20
C LEU A 441 1.36 -2.72 12.42
N SER A 442 1.48 -3.92 11.85
CA SER A 442 0.53 -5.02 12.08
C SER A 442 0.52 -5.55 13.52
N GLY A 443 1.60 -5.34 14.27
CA GLY A 443 1.78 -5.92 15.61
C GLY A 443 2.04 -7.43 15.63
N LEU A 444 2.33 -8.05 14.48
CA LEU A 444 2.65 -9.49 14.38
C LEU A 444 4.08 -9.83 14.84
N LEU A 445 4.95 -8.82 14.94
CA LEU A 445 6.31 -8.93 15.43
C LEU A 445 6.44 -8.28 16.82
N GLU A 446 7.14 -8.95 17.70
CA GLU A 446 7.54 -8.45 19.01
C GLU A 446 9.07 -8.39 19.13
N ARG A 447 9.55 -7.51 20.00
CA ARG A 447 10.99 -7.39 20.27
C ARG A 447 11.42 -8.51 21.23
N LEU A 448 12.57 -9.13 20.98
CA LEU A 448 13.08 -10.16 21.89
C LEU A 448 13.48 -9.57 23.27
N PRO A 449 13.10 -10.23 24.39
CA PRO A 449 13.43 -9.80 25.74
C PRO A 449 14.93 -10.00 26.07
N GLY A 450 15.48 -9.17 26.97
CA GLY A 450 16.86 -9.30 27.47
C GLY A 450 17.93 -8.49 26.73
N GLN A 451 17.55 -7.69 25.71
CA GLN A 451 18.49 -6.78 25.03
C GLN A 451 18.64 -5.40 25.72
N LEU A 452 18.28 -5.30 27.00
CA LEU A 452 18.25 -4.07 27.79
C LEU A 452 18.56 -4.37 29.26
N GLU A 453 19.81 -4.18 29.71
CA GLU A 453 20.08 -4.01 31.14
C GLU A 453 21.19 -2.97 31.41
N ASN A 454 20.88 -2.08 32.36
CA ASN A 454 21.76 -1.19 33.16
C ASN A 454 22.24 0.18 32.63
N GLY A 455 21.32 1.15 32.54
CA GLY A 455 21.45 2.45 33.23
C GLY A 455 22.36 3.58 32.72
N GLU A 456 23.21 3.46 31.69
CA GLU A 456 23.93 4.64 31.13
C GLU A 456 23.92 4.83 29.61
N ASN A 457 23.24 5.91 29.16
CA ASN A 457 23.05 6.45 27.79
C ASN A 457 24.20 6.25 26.80
N LEU A 458 24.09 5.25 25.90
CA LEU A 458 24.60 5.39 24.55
C LEU A 458 23.48 5.92 23.67
N ALA A 459 23.70 7.14 23.19
CA ALA A 459 22.82 7.88 22.32
C ALA A 459 22.30 7.03 21.16
N ALA A 460 20.97 6.91 21.04
CA ALA A 460 20.15 7.20 19.85
C ALA A 460 20.70 6.96 18.43
N THR A 461 21.68 6.06 18.20
CA THR A 461 22.46 6.07 16.95
C THR A 461 22.65 4.73 16.26
N HIS A 462 22.46 3.58 16.91
CA HIS A 462 22.74 2.27 16.32
C HIS A 462 21.58 1.27 16.47
N TYR A 463 20.55 1.44 15.63
CA TYR A 463 19.31 0.66 15.62
C TYR A 463 19.38 -0.61 14.76
N ASP A 464 20.43 -0.76 13.97
CA ASP A 464 20.64 -1.90 13.07
C ASP A 464 20.90 -3.22 13.80
N VAL A 465 21.04 -3.16 15.13
CA VAL A 465 21.36 -4.30 16.02
C VAL A 465 20.12 -4.89 16.71
N MET A 466 18.95 -4.24 16.60
CA MET A 466 17.71 -4.71 17.27
C MET A 466 17.12 -5.95 16.58
N GLN A 467 16.79 -6.96 17.39
CA GLN A 467 16.19 -8.22 16.92
C GLN A 467 14.72 -8.32 17.31
N TYR A 468 13.93 -8.82 16.36
CA TYR A 468 12.52 -9.10 16.50
C TYR A 468 12.26 -10.60 16.34
N ASP A 469 11.16 -11.05 16.90
CA ASP A 469 10.58 -12.36 16.61
C ASP A 469 9.07 -12.22 16.45
N PHE A 470 8.41 -13.26 15.99
CA PHE A 470 6.96 -13.28 15.89
C PHE A 470 6.31 -13.44 17.26
N VAL A 471 5.19 -12.75 17.45
CA VAL A 471 4.29 -13.00 18.57
C VAL A 471 3.97 -14.51 18.64
N PRO A 472 3.86 -15.12 19.84
CA PRO A 472 3.64 -16.55 19.98
C PRO A 472 2.53 -17.08 19.06
N HIS A 473 2.77 -18.25 18.46
CA HIS A 473 1.91 -18.94 17.48
C HIS A 473 1.72 -18.26 16.10
N VAL A 474 2.09 -16.98 15.92
CA VAL A 474 1.97 -16.28 14.63
C VAL A 474 2.87 -16.91 13.56
N ARG A 475 4.14 -17.20 13.90
CA ARG A 475 5.08 -17.85 12.97
C ARG A 475 4.54 -19.20 12.46
N GLN A 476 3.97 -20.00 13.36
CA GLN A 476 3.39 -21.31 13.01
C GLN A 476 2.14 -21.16 12.12
N ALA A 477 1.29 -20.17 12.39
CA ALA A 477 0.12 -19.87 11.58
C ALA A 477 0.49 -19.42 10.15
N LEU A 478 1.58 -18.64 10.01
CA LEU A 478 2.13 -18.22 8.71
C LEU A 478 2.79 -19.39 7.97
N LEU A 479 3.59 -20.21 8.65
CA LEU A 479 4.25 -21.39 8.06
C LEU A 479 3.25 -22.42 7.52
N LYS A 480 2.09 -22.60 8.17
CA LYS A 480 1.01 -23.47 7.66
C LYS A 480 0.41 -23.00 6.33
N LYS A 481 0.53 -21.72 6.01
CA LYS A 481 0.03 -21.10 4.78
C LYS A 481 1.11 -21.00 3.70
N LEU A 482 2.35 -21.42 3.98
CA LEU A 482 3.46 -21.41 3.02
C LEU A 482 3.47 -22.71 2.18
N PRO A 483 3.62 -22.64 0.86
CA PRO A 483 4.03 -23.77 0.05
C PRO A 483 5.46 -24.20 0.42
N GLU A 484 5.75 -25.51 0.53
CA GLU A 484 7.07 -26.05 0.93
C GLU A 484 8.25 -25.55 0.06
N VAL A 485 7.98 -25.14 -1.18
CA VAL A 485 8.97 -24.74 -2.19
C VAL A 485 9.65 -23.39 -1.88
N ASP A 486 9.01 -22.50 -1.12
CA ASP A 486 9.52 -21.13 -0.88
C ASP A 486 10.62 -21.04 0.20
N THR A 487 10.70 -22.00 1.13
CA THR A 487 11.56 -21.89 2.34
C THR A 487 13.06 -22.01 2.02
N VAL A 488 13.42 -22.91 1.09
CA VAL A 488 14.81 -23.13 0.66
C VAL A 488 15.28 -22.01 -0.29
N GLU A 489 14.37 -21.46 -1.08
CA GLU A 489 14.65 -20.37 -2.01
C GLU A 489 14.98 -19.05 -1.27
N VAL A 490 14.36 -18.80 -0.10
CA VAL A 490 14.67 -17.64 0.75
C VAL A 490 16.13 -17.65 1.20
N ILE A 491 16.59 -18.78 1.75
CA ILE A 491 17.97 -18.89 2.28
C ILE A 491 19.00 -18.74 1.16
N ASN A 492 18.75 -19.35 0.00
CA ASN A 492 19.64 -19.26 -1.16
C ASN A 492 19.66 -17.84 -1.77
N SER A 493 18.51 -17.15 -1.79
CA SER A 493 18.39 -15.78 -2.33
C SER A 493 19.05 -14.74 -1.42
N VAL A 494 18.86 -14.86 -0.11
CA VAL A 494 19.53 -14.00 0.88
C VAL A 494 21.04 -14.24 0.84
N SER A 495 21.48 -15.50 0.78
CA SER A 495 22.91 -15.84 0.66
C SER A 495 23.52 -15.26 -0.62
N SER A 496 22.85 -15.40 -1.77
CA SER A 496 23.29 -14.80 -3.04
C SER A 496 23.29 -13.26 -3.00
N ALA A 497 22.35 -12.62 -2.30
CA ALA A 497 22.29 -11.17 -2.16
C ALA A 497 23.42 -10.62 -1.28
N VAL A 498 23.80 -11.35 -0.22
CA VAL A 498 24.97 -11.05 0.61
C VAL A 498 26.26 -11.21 -0.20
N GLU A 499 26.40 -12.31 -0.96
CA GLU A 499 27.57 -12.58 -1.80
C GLU A 499 27.77 -11.53 -2.90
N ASN A 500 26.70 -11.08 -3.57
CA ASN A 500 26.76 -10.07 -4.63
C ASN A 500 27.10 -8.65 -4.14
N ARG A 501 26.87 -8.35 -2.84
CA ARG A 501 27.06 -7.00 -2.27
C ARG A 501 28.35 -6.83 -1.49
N TRP A 502 29.13 -7.90 -1.33
CA TRP A 502 30.41 -7.92 -0.63
C TRP A 502 31.48 -6.98 -1.22
N ASN A 503 31.36 -6.62 -2.51
CA ASN A 503 32.32 -5.77 -3.23
C ASN A 503 31.84 -4.31 -3.44
N ALA A 504 30.70 -3.92 -2.88
CA ALA A 504 30.15 -2.57 -3.01
C ALA A 504 30.45 -1.77 -1.74
N LEU A 505 31.67 -1.23 -1.61
CA LEU A 505 32.01 -0.30 -0.53
C LEU A 505 31.09 0.92 -0.59
N THR A 506 30.19 1.04 0.36
CA THR A 506 29.35 2.22 0.56
C THR A 506 29.59 2.81 1.94
N THR A 507 29.40 4.11 2.12
CA THR A 507 29.68 4.82 3.38
C THR A 507 28.80 4.41 4.58
N GLN A 508 27.91 3.42 4.46
CA GLN A 508 27.01 2.97 5.52
C GLN A 508 26.70 1.47 5.38
N ASP A 509 27.60 0.66 5.93
CA ASP A 509 27.49 -0.80 5.98
C ASP A 509 27.00 -1.24 7.38
N PHE A 510 26.20 -2.31 7.48
CA PHE A 510 25.84 -2.91 8.77
C PHE A 510 26.75 -4.10 9.09
N GLN A 511 27.03 -4.31 10.38
CA GLN A 511 27.96 -5.33 10.85
C GLN A 511 27.25 -6.68 11.06
N ALA A 512 27.71 -7.73 10.38
CA ALA A 512 27.35 -9.12 10.57
C ALA A 512 28.56 -9.93 11.10
N PHE A 513 28.34 -11.17 11.55
CA PHE A 513 29.40 -12.03 12.08
C PHE A 513 29.42 -13.38 11.36
N LEU A 514 30.59 -13.83 10.95
CA LEU A 514 30.82 -15.19 10.44
C LEU A 514 31.05 -16.15 11.60
N THR A 515 30.29 -17.24 11.63
CA THR A 515 30.43 -18.32 12.61
C THR A 515 30.73 -19.64 11.91
N ASP A 516 31.48 -20.51 12.60
CA ASP A 516 31.80 -21.85 12.10
C ASP A 516 30.65 -22.82 12.46
N PRO A 517 30.00 -23.47 11.47
CA PRO A 517 28.90 -24.40 11.73
C PRO A 517 29.33 -25.68 12.46
N SER A 518 30.63 -25.98 12.56
CA SER A 518 31.16 -27.16 13.26
C SER A 518 31.41 -26.97 14.75
N ILE A 519 31.31 -25.74 15.26
CA ILE A 519 31.56 -25.38 16.66
C ILE A 519 30.23 -25.13 17.38
N SER A 520 30.05 -25.75 18.56
CA SER A 520 28.84 -25.54 19.38
C SER A 520 28.75 -24.09 19.86
N ALA A 521 27.58 -23.47 19.72
CA ALA A 521 27.37 -22.07 20.10
C ALA A 521 27.67 -21.86 21.62
N PRO A 522 28.40 -20.80 22.01
CA PRO A 522 28.63 -20.50 23.42
C PRO A 522 27.33 -20.27 24.19
N GLU A 523 27.34 -20.50 25.51
CA GLU A 523 26.18 -20.21 26.38
C GLU A 523 25.75 -18.73 26.23
N GLY A 524 24.47 -18.49 25.92
CA GLY A 524 23.91 -17.16 25.61
C GLY A 524 23.77 -16.85 24.12
N LEU A 525 24.43 -17.60 23.22
CA LEU A 525 24.31 -17.53 21.76
C LEU A 525 23.59 -18.73 21.15
N SER A 526 23.19 -19.71 21.97
CA SER A 526 22.46 -20.93 21.55
C SER A 526 21.08 -20.66 20.95
N THR A 527 20.53 -19.45 21.14
CA THR A 527 19.27 -18.98 20.55
C THR A 527 19.44 -18.26 19.22
N LEU A 528 20.68 -17.88 18.84
CA LEU A 528 20.97 -17.13 17.63
C LEU A 528 21.19 -18.08 16.45
N ARG A 529 20.32 -18.00 15.45
CA ARG A 529 20.39 -18.79 14.21
C ARG A 529 21.04 -17.97 13.08
N ALA A 530 21.82 -18.60 12.20
CA ALA A 530 22.45 -17.91 11.07
C ALA A 530 21.41 -17.43 10.04
N PHE A 531 21.55 -16.20 9.53
CA PHE A 531 20.60 -15.60 8.56
C PHE A 531 20.98 -15.85 7.09
N GLY A 532 22.15 -16.44 6.82
CA GLY A 532 22.64 -16.80 5.50
C GLY A 532 23.96 -17.58 5.58
N SER A 533 24.40 -18.15 4.46
CA SER A 533 25.68 -18.87 4.33
C SER A 533 26.55 -18.22 3.26
N VAL A 534 27.87 -18.17 3.47
CA VAL A 534 28.83 -17.61 2.50
C VAL A 534 29.84 -18.69 2.13
N ALA A 535 30.09 -18.89 0.83
CA ALA A 535 31.08 -19.86 0.37
C ALA A 535 32.51 -19.49 0.79
N ALA A 536 33.28 -20.45 1.33
CA ALA A 536 34.65 -20.24 1.81
C ALA A 536 35.61 -19.71 0.71
N ASP A 537 35.35 -20.02 -0.56
CA ASP A 537 36.11 -19.53 -1.71
C ASP A 537 36.03 -18.01 -1.90
N ILE A 538 34.94 -17.37 -1.43
CA ILE A 538 34.73 -15.92 -1.51
C ILE A 538 35.55 -15.18 -0.44
N LEU A 539 35.88 -15.84 0.68
CA LEU A 539 36.67 -15.26 1.77
C LEU A 539 38.17 -15.22 1.48
N LYS A 540 38.65 -16.09 0.57
CA LYS A 540 40.07 -16.27 0.24
C LYS A 540 40.75 -15.04 -0.38
N PRO A 541 40.13 -14.30 -1.32
CA PRO A 541 40.73 -13.10 -1.92
C PRO A 541 40.89 -11.91 -0.95
N LEU A 542 40.23 -11.92 0.21
CA LEU A 542 40.25 -10.81 1.18
C LEU A 542 41.51 -10.79 2.05
N GLY A 543 42.24 -11.91 2.11
CA GLY A 543 43.50 -12.05 2.84
C GLY A 543 43.38 -11.92 4.36
N GLY A 544 44.48 -12.20 5.07
CA GLY A 544 44.58 -11.99 6.52
C GLY A 544 43.78 -13.01 7.35
N GLU A 545 43.01 -12.54 8.33
CA GLU A 545 42.23 -13.40 9.23
C GLU A 545 41.09 -14.14 8.51
N TYR A 546 40.56 -13.59 7.41
CA TYR A 546 39.52 -14.24 6.59
C TYR A 546 40.03 -15.43 5.78
N GLU A 547 41.27 -15.36 5.28
CA GLU A 547 41.93 -16.48 4.59
C GLU A 547 42.23 -17.62 5.56
N LYS A 548 42.73 -17.31 6.76
CA LYS A 548 42.95 -18.29 7.83
C LYS A 548 41.65 -18.96 8.28
N PHE A 549 40.54 -18.20 8.36
CA PHE A 549 39.22 -18.72 8.70
C PHE A 549 38.66 -19.65 7.61
N ALA A 550 38.81 -19.29 6.34
CA ALA A 550 38.43 -20.13 5.20
C ALA A 550 39.24 -21.44 5.13
N GLU A 551 40.55 -21.40 5.42
CA GLU A 551 41.39 -22.60 5.50
C GLU A 551 41.02 -23.50 6.71
N ARG A 552 40.63 -22.90 7.84
CA ARG A 552 40.16 -23.63 9.02
C ARG A 552 38.87 -24.40 8.75
N LEU A 553 37.89 -23.79 8.09
CA LEU A 553 36.64 -24.45 7.66
C LEU A 553 36.91 -25.64 6.72
N ARG A 554 37.92 -25.53 5.84
CA ARG A 554 38.34 -26.64 4.98
C ARG A 554 39.04 -27.77 5.74
N ARG A 555 39.93 -27.44 6.69
CA ARG A 555 40.57 -28.47 7.54
C ARG A 555 39.59 -29.21 8.43
N GLY A 556 38.51 -28.56 8.89
CA GLY A 556 37.43 -29.21 9.63
C GLY A 556 36.64 -30.22 8.78
N ALA A 557 36.48 -29.95 7.47
CA ALA A 557 35.85 -30.87 6.53
C ALA A 557 36.76 -32.05 6.09
N GLU A 558 38.08 -31.90 6.18
CA GLU A 558 39.07 -32.92 5.81
C GLU A 558 39.42 -33.91 6.95
N GLY A 559 38.78 -33.76 8.12
CA GLY A 559 38.99 -34.60 9.31
C GLY A 559 38.10 -35.84 9.40
N SER A 560 38.05 -36.71 8.38
CA SER A 560 37.69 -38.14 8.54
C SER A 560 38.07 -38.94 7.28
N PRO A 561 39.26 -39.56 7.20
CA PRO A 561 39.57 -40.58 6.22
C PRO A 561 39.10 -41.95 6.73
N ASP A 562 38.46 -42.72 5.85
CA ASP A 562 37.97 -44.10 6.03
C ASP A 562 36.76 -44.33 6.95
N LYS A 563 35.57 -44.11 6.38
CA LYS A 563 34.46 -45.07 6.47
C LYS A 563 33.55 -44.89 5.24
N PRO A 564 33.25 -45.96 4.48
CA PRO A 564 32.23 -45.88 3.45
C PRO A 564 30.89 -45.57 4.12
N VAL A 565 30.22 -44.51 3.65
CA VAL A 565 28.84 -44.23 4.05
C VAL A 565 27.97 -45.33 3.45
N SER A 566 27.62 -46.31 4.29
CA SER A 566 26.48 -47.18 4.06
C SER A 566 25.21 -46.33 4.04
N GLU A 567 24.32 -46.61 3.09
CA GLU A 567 22.93 -46.14 3.12
C GLU A 567 22.32 -46.36 4.52
N PRO A 568 21.48 -45.44 5.03
CA PRO A 568 20.74 -45.71 6.24
C PRO A 568 19.76 -46.87 5.97
N GLU A 569 20.10 -48.06 6.48
CA GLU A 569 19.10 -49.11 6.70
C GLU A 569 18.04 -48.55 7.65
N LEU A 570 16.81 -48.46 7.15
CA LEU A 570 15.63 -48.19 7.94
C LEU A 570 15.53 -49.26 9.05
N PRO A 571 15.18 -48.89 10.29
CA PRO A 571 14.91 -49.89 11.32
C PRO A 571 13.74 -50.78 10.87
N GLU A 572 13.99 -52.09 10.80
CA GLU A 572 12.95 -53.12 10.74
C GLU A 572 12.20 -53.13 12.07
N ASP A 573 11.26 -52.20 12.24
CA ASP A 573 10.20 -52.34 13.23
C ASP A 573 8.97 -52.90 12.52
N ASP A 574 8.59 -54.11 12.95
CA ASP A 574 7.39 -54.84 12.59
C ASP A 574 6.13 -53.98 12.72
N PHE A 575 5.73 -53.32 11.64
CA PHE A 575 4.36 -52.85 11.47
C PHE A 575 3.61 -53.87 10.62
N GLU A 576 2.79 -54.69 11.28
CA GLU A 576 1.71 -55.44 10.64
C GLU A 576 0.86 -54.46 9.82
N ILE A 577 0.94 -54.60 8.49
CA ILE A 577 0.04 -53.95 7.56
C ILE A 577 -1.37 -54.46 7.88
N PRO A 578 -2.33 -53.60 8.30
CA PRO A 578 -3.70 -54.04 8.36
C PRO A 578 -4.13 -54.34 6.93
N ASP A 579 -4.62 -55.55 6.67
CA ASP A 579 -5.21 -55.95 5.40
C ASP A 579 -6.20 -54.87 4.94
N LEU A 580 -5.80 -54.11 3.93
CA LEU A 580 -6.67 -53.19 3.23
C LEU A 580 -7.73 -54.03 2.52
N LYS A 581 -8.88 -54.17 3.17
CA LYS A 581 -10.07 -54.68 2.51
C LYS A 581 -10.34 -53.83 1.27
N PRO A 582 -10.60 -54.44 0.10
CA PRO A 582 -11.00 -53.69 -1.08
C PRO A 582 -12.25 -52.88 -0.71
N LEU A 583 -12.20 -51.57 -0.97
CA LEU A 583 -13.38 -50.74 -0.97
C LEU A 583 -14.29 -51.25 -2.10
N GLU A 584 -15.30 -52.03 -1.73
CA GLU A 584 -16.42 -52.35 -2.60
C GLU A 584 -17.18 -51.05 -2.88
N PHE A 585 -17.06 -50.59 -4.12
CA PHE A 585 -17.93 -49.54 -4.63
C PHE A 585 -19.34 -50.11 -4.79
N HIS A 586 -20.22 -49.84 -3.83
CA HIS A 586 -21.64 -50.03 -4.03
C HIS A 586 -22.13 -48.99 -5.05
N ARG A 587 -22.34 -49.46 -6.29
CA ARG A 587 -23.12 -48.74 -7.28
C ARG A 587 -24.58 -48.73 -6.81
N ALA A 588 -25.02 -47.62 -6.22
CA ALA A 588 -26.44 -47.38 -6.02
C ALA A 588 -27.05 -46.98 -7.38
N GLU A 589 -27.71 -47.92 -8.05
CA GLU A 589 -28.69 -47.59 -9.08
C GLU A 589 -29.88 -46.92 -8.40
N VAL A 590 -30.07 -45.63 -8.62
CA VAL A 590 -31.35 -44.98 -8.32
C VAL A 590 -32.24 -45.19 -9.53
N LYS A 591 -33.21 -46.10 -9.37
CA LYS A 591 -34.34 -46.24 -10.28
C LYS A 591 -35.21 -44.99 -10.17
N GLU A 592 -35.59 -44.44 -11.32
CA GLU A 592 -36.78 -43.61 -11.44
C GLU A 592 -37.99 -44.40 -10.92
N GLU A 593 -38.62 -43.89 -9.86
CA GLU A 593 -40.04 -44.13 -9.60
C GLU A 593 -40.74 -42.79 -9.41
N SER A 594 -41.63 -42.55 -10.36
CA SER A 594 -42.70 -41.58 -10.37
C SER A 594 -43.49 -41.51 -9.06
N SER A 595 -43.65 -40.31 -8.48
CA SER A 595 -44.86 -39.82 -7.78
C SER A 595 -44.67 -38.36 -7.33
N PRO A 596 -45.74 -37.55 -7.23
CA PRO A 596 -45.65 -36.10 -7.17
C PRO A 596 -45.17 -35.61 -5.80
N ILE A 597 -44.32 -34.59 -5.80
CA ILE A 597 -44.01 -33.82 -4.59
C ILE A 597 -45.33 -33.16 -4.15
N GLN A 598 -45.92 -33.69 -3.07
CA GLN A 598 -46.88 -32.95 -2.26
C GLN A 598 -46.13 -31.76 -1.67
N LEU A 599 -46.46 -30.56 -2.14
CA LEU A 599 -46.20 -29.32 -1.44
C LEU A 599 -46.85 -29.43 -0.05
N VAL A 600 -46.05 -29.74 0.96
CA VAL A 600 -46.39 -29.41 2.33
C VAL A 600 -46.19 -27.89 2.41
N ILE A 601 -47.29 -27.19 2.17
CA ILE A 601 -47.42 -25.78 2.50
C ILE A 601 -47.39 -25.75 4.02
N ASP A 602 -46.24 -25.42 4.60
CA ASP A 602 -46.22 -24.95 5.99
C ASP A 602 -47.14 -23.74 6.06
N GLU A 603 -48.09 -23.80 7.00
CA GLU A 603 -49.22 -22.90 7.14
C GLU A 603 -48.77 -21.43 7.15
N PHE A 604 -48.83 -20.76 6.00
CA PHE A 604 -48.89 -19.30 6.00
C PHE A 604 -50.20 -18.91 6.65
N THR A 605 -50.12 -18.33 7.83
CA THR A 605 -51.25 -17.62 8.42
C THR A 605 -51.49 -16.40 7.53
N ILE A 606 -52.39 -16.52 6.56
CA ILE A 606 -52.91 -15.36 5.84
C ILE A 606 -53.70 -14.59 6.89
N ALA A 607 -53.09 -13.56 7.48
CA ALA A 607 -53.81 -12.55 8.22
C ALA A 607 -54.65 -11.77 7.20
N THR A 608 -55.85 -12.26 6.92
CA THR A 608 -56.85 -11.48 6.20
C THR A 608 -57.30 -10.36 7.14
N VAL A 609 -56.64 -9.20 7.06
CA VAL A 609 -57.11 -8.00 7.74
C VAL A 609 -58.29 -7.47 6.93
N GLU A 610 -59.49 -7.92 7.25
CA GLU A 610 -60.71 -7.28 6.78
C GLU A 610 -60.82 -5.91 7.44
N LEU A 611 -60.52 -4.86 6.68
CA LEU A 611 -60.59 -3.48 7.15
C LEU A 611 -62.06 -2.99 7.09
N ASP A 612 -62.76 -3.04 8.22
CA ASP A 612 -64.12 -2.50 8.37
C ASP A 612 -64.17 -1.01 8.00
N THR A 613 -64.86 -0.67 6.91
CA THR A 613 -64.90 0.67 6.28
C THR A 613 -65.56 1.78 7.10
N GLU A 614 -65.89 1.55 8.38
CA GLU A 614 -66.58 2.51 9.26
C GLU A 614 -65.67 3.20 10.30
N ILE A 615 -64.38 2.85 10.37
CA ILE A 615 -63.43 3.36 11.39
C ILE A 615 -62.57 4.51 10.83
N SER A 616 -62.23 5.50 11.66
CA SER A 616 -61.41 6.64 11.27
C SER A 616 -59.95 6.25 10.96
N THR A 617 -59.30 6.95 10.02
CA THR A 617 -57.89 6.71 9.63
C THR A 617 -56.92 6.78 10.82
N GLU A 618 -57.25 7.57 11.84
CA GLU A 618 -56.45 7.75 13.04
C GLU A 618 -56.54 6.55 14.01
N GLU A 619 -57.72 5.94 14.15
CA GLU A 619 -57.92 4.71 14.94
C GLU A 619 -57.22 3.52 14.27
N ARG A 620 -57.27 3.43 12.93
CA ARG A 620 -56.55 2.41 12.16
C ARG A 620 -55.03 2.50 12.31
N LEU A 621 -54.49 3.72 12.31
CA LEU A 621 -53.06 3.91 12.55
C LEU A 621 -52.67 3.46 13.96
N ALA A 622 -53.53 3.63 14.96
CA ALA A 622 -53.27 3.15 16.33
C ALA A 622 -53.24 1.62 16.42
N GLU A 623 -54.11 0.93 15.67
CA GLU A 623 -54.08 -0.54 15.57
C GLU A 623 -52.82 -1.03 14.87
N ILE A 624 -52.40 -0.38 13.77
CA ILE A 624 -51.17 -0.71 13.04
C ILE A 624 -49.92 -0.55 13.92
N VAL A 625 -49.88 0.49 14.77
CA VAL A 625 -48.78 0.70 15.72
C VAL A 625 -48.69 -0.41 16.77
N ALA A 626 -49.81 -1.07 17.10
CA ALA A 626 -49.85 -2.16 18.06
C ALA A 626 -49.40 -3.52 17.49
N ILE A 627 -49.16 -3.62 16.18
CA ILE A 627 -48.65 -4.85 15.54
C ILE A 627 -47.17 -5.03 15.89
N GLU A 628 -46.82 -6.16 16.52
CA GLU A 628 -45.42 -6.46 16.90
C GLU A 628 -44.56 -6.92 15.71
N ASP A 629 -45.12 -7.69 14.77
CA ASP A 629 -44.43 -8.16 13.57
C ASP A 629 -44.21 -7.04 12.55
N GLU A 630 -42.94 -6.79 12.20
CA GLU A 630 -42.57 -5.72 11.28
C GLU A 630 -43.12 -5.95 9.86
N ALA A 631 -43.17 -7.20 9.39
CA ALA A 631 -43.64 -7.53 8.04
C ALA A 631 -45.15 -7.31 7.94
N ALA A 632 -45.93 -7.83 8.90
CA ALA A 632 -47.36 -7.56 8.99
C ALA A 632 -47.66 -6.06 9.13
N ARG A 633 -46.86 -5.32 9.90
CA ARG A 633 -47.01 -3.87 10.09
C ARG A 633 -46.73 -3.08 8.80
N ALA A 634 -45.72 -3.48 8.02
CA ALA A 634 -45.44 -2.89 6.71
C ALA A 634 -46.58 -3.13 5.72
N ILE A 635 -47.10 -4.36 5.64
CA ILE A 635 -48.24 -4.71 4.78
C ILE A 635 -49.48 -3.88 5.17
N ALA A 636 -49.77 -3.74 6.47
CA ALA A 636 -50.88 -2.94 6.94
C ALA A 636 -50.74 -1.44 6.62
N LEU A 637 -49.52 -0.89 6.65
CA LEU A 637 -49.24 0.48 6.23
C LEU A 637 -49.41 0.68 4.72
N ILE A 638 -49.01 -0.29 3.90
CA ILE A 638 -49.24 -0.29 2.45
C ILE A 638 -50.74 -0.28 2.16
N ALA A 639 -51.53 -1.08 2.89
CA ALA A 639 -52.99 -1.11 2.76
C ALA A 639 -53.67 0.21 3.18
N LEU A 640 -53.06 0.96 4.12
CA LEU A 640 -53.54 2.28 4.55
C LEU A 640 -53.23 3.39 3.51
N ALA A 641 -52.22 3.20 2.65
CA ALA A 641 -51.70 4.24 1.77
C ALA A 641 -52.77 4.99 0.93
N PRO A 642 -53.75 4.32 0.30
CA PRO A 642 -54.79 5.02 -0.48
C PRO A 642 -55.68 5.96 0.33
N GLN A 643 -55.80 5.74 1.64
CA GLN A 643 -56.67 6.51 2.54
C GLN A 643 -55.98 7.74 3.13
N LEU A 644 -54.67 7.88 2.92
CA LEU A 644 -53.90 9.05 3.38
C LEU A 644 -54.14 10.30 2.51
N ALA A 645 -54.78 10.13 1.36
CA ALA A 645 -55.09 11.21 0.44
C ALA A 645 -56.13 12.17 1.04
N GLY A 646 -55.71 13.41 1.36
CA GLY A 646 -56.58 14.45 1.92
C GLY A 646 -56.64 14.51 3.44
N GLU A 647 -55.84 13.69 4.13
CA GLU A 647 -55.76 13.66 5.59
C GLU A 647 -54.93 14.81 6.19
N SER A 648 -55.09 15.04 7.49
CA SER A 648 -54.39 16.13 8.18
C SER A 648 -52.86 15.93 8.22
N PHE A 649 -52.11 17.03 8.11
CA PHE A 649 -50.64 17.01 8.16
C PHE A 649 -50.08 16.32 9.42
N ASN A 650 -50.75 16.47 10.56
CA ASN A 650 -50.34 15.82 11.81
C ASN A 650 -50.48 14.29 11.74
N LEU A 651 -51.50 13.78 11.04
CA LEU A 651 -51.66 12.34 10.83
C LEU A 651 -50.55 11.80 9.92
N LEU A 652 -50.23 12.52 8.83
CA LEU A 652 -49.13 12.14 7.92
C LEU A 652 -47.77 12.09 8.60
N VAL A 653 -47.48 13.03 9.50
CA VAL A 653 -46.24 13.02 10.32
C VAL A 653 -46.19 11.79 11.24
N ARG A 654 -47.32 11.40 11.83
CA ARG A 654 -47.41 10.18 12.65
C ARG A 654 -47.19 8.93 11.81
N VAL A 655 -47.79 8.83 10.63
CA VAL A 655 -47.54 7.72 9.69
C VAL A 655 -46.04 7.63 9.38
N MET A 656 -45.40 8.75 9.00
CA MET A 656 -43.97 8.77 8.72
C MET A 656 -43.09 8.34 9.90
N THR A 657 -43.51 8.65 11.13
CA THR A 657 -42.83 8.19 12.35
C THR A 657 -42.89 6.67 12.49
N VAL A 658 -44.03 6.05 12.15
CA VAL A 658 -44.19 4.59 12.16
C VAL A 658 -43.37 3.95 11.04
N VAL A 659 -43.34 4.55 9.84
CA VAL A 659 -42.50 4.09 8.72
C VAL A 659 -41.01 4.10 9.09
N GLN A 660 -40.55 5.17 9.74
CA GLN A 660 -39.16 5.27 10.22
C GLN A 660 -38.81 4.23 11.30
N ALA A 661 -39.79 3.68 12.01
CA ALA A 661 -39.58 2.67 13.04
C ALA A 661 -39.41 1.23 12.47
N ILE A 662 -39.75 0.97 11.21
CA ILE A 662 -39.62 -0.36 10.57
C ILE A 662 -38.14 -0.65 10.33
N GLN A 663 -37.49 -1.58 11.03
CA GLN A 663 -36.04 -1.82 10.89
C GLN A 663 -35.66 -2.43 9.53
N ASN A 664 -36.51 -3.31 8.98
CA ASN A 664 -36.26 -3.95 7.69
C ASN A 664 -36.23 -2.93 6.52
N ARG A 665 -35.07 -2.82 5.85
CA ARG A 665 -34.81 -1.86 4.77
C ARG A 665 -35.77 -2.02 3.58
N GLN A 666 -35.97 -3.25 3.10
CA GLN A 666 -36.81 -3.52 1.95
C GLN A 666 -38.28 -3.23 2.27
N ALA A 667 -38.77 -3.71 3.42
CA ALA A 667 -40.14 -3.44 3.85
C ALA A 667 -40.41 -1.93 4.03
N ARG A 668 -39.40 -1.17 4.50
CA ARG A 668 -39.47 0.29 4.61
C ARG A 668 -39.53 0.96 3.24
N LEU A 669 -38.75 0.51 2.26
CA LEU A 669 -38.77 1.00 0.88
C LEU A 669 -40.12 0.73 0.19
N ASP A 670 -40.68 -0.46 0.38
CA ASP A 670 -41.98 -0.84 -0.19
C ASP A 670 -43.11 0.05 0.37
N VAL A 671 -43.08 0.32 1.68
CA VAL A 671 -44.04 1.22 2.35
C VAL A 671 -43.88 2.67 1.88
N LEU A 672 -42.64 3.19 1.80
CA LEU A 672 -42.38 4.56 1.33
C LEU A 672 -42.83 4.75 -0.12
N SER A 673 -42.56 3.77 -0.98
CA SER A 673 -42.98 3.76 -2.38
C SER A 673 -44.50 3.71 -2.52
N ALA A 674 -45.20 2.95 -1.67
CA ALA A 674 -46.65 2.87 -1.67
C ALA A 674 -47.33 4.16 -1.19
N ILE A 675 -46.74 4.86 -0.22
CA ILE A 675 -47.30 6.09 0.37
C ILE A 675 -47.00 7.33 -0.49
N LEU A 676 -45.87 7.35 -1.21
CA LEU A 676 -45.40 8.49 -2.00
C LEU A 676 -46.47 9.14 -2.91
N PRO A 677 -47.29 8.40 -3.69
CA PRO A 677 -48.29 9.00 -4.57
C PRO A 677 -49.44 9.70 -3.84
N HIS A 678 -49.63 9.40 -2.55
CA HIS A 678 -50.75 9.87 -1.74
C HIS A 678 -50.39 11.04 -0.81
N LEU A 679 -49.11 11.45 -0.79
CA LEU A 679 -48.64 12.58 0.00
C LEU A 679 -48.81 13.92 -0.74
N PRO A 680 -48.98 15.05 -0.02
CA PRO A 680 -48.89 16.39 -0.61
C PRO A 680 -47.49 16.66 -1.20
N ASP A 681 -47.40 17.44 -2.29
CA ASP A 681 -46.15 17.75 -3.02
C ASP A 681 -44.98 18.16 -2.12
N ARG A 682 -45.26 18.90 -1.04
CA ARG A 682 -44.25 19.37 -0.08
C ARG A 682 -43.55 18.24 0.68
N LEU A 683 -44.25 17.12 0.91
CA LEU A 683 -43.72 15.94 1.60
C LEU A 683 -43.19 14.89 0.61
N GLN A 684 -43.72 14.84 -0.62
CA GLN A 684 -43.20 13.95 -1.66
C GLN A 684 -41.70 14.15 -1.89
N GLY A 685 -41.22 15.39 -1.94
CA GLY A 685 -39.79 15.69 -2.10
C GLY A 685 -38.91 15.16 -0.97
N GLN A 686 -39.39 15.17 0.28
CA GLN A 686 -38.66 14.64 1.44
C GLN A 686 -38.67 13.10 1.44
N VAL A 687 -39.78 12.49 1.02
CA VAL A 687 -39.89 11.03 0.92
C VAL A 687 -39.07 10.50 -0.25
N LEU A 688 -39.00 11.21 -1.38
CA LEU A 688 -38.07 10.92 -2.49
C LEU A 688 -36.61 11.02 -2.07
N GLU A 689 -36.25 11.99 -1.22
CA GLU A 689 -34.91 12.10 -0.64
C GLU A 689 -34.61 10.91 0.29
N LEU A 690 -35.55 10.51 1.15
CA LEU A 690 -35.46 9.33 2.01
C LEU A 690 -35.40 8.00 1.23
N ILE A 691 -36.16 7.87 0.15
CA ILE A 691 -36.08 6.72 -0.76
C ILE A 691 -34.69 6.70 -1.41
N GLY A 692 -34.19 7.85 -1.90
CA GLY A 692 -32.84 7.98 -2.44
C GLY A 692 -31.73 7.65 -1.43
N GLU A 693 -31.89 8.04 -0.15
CA GLU A 693 -30.97 7.67 0.94
C GLU A 693 -31.02 6.17 1.27
N LEU A 694 -32.19 5.54 1.15
CA LEU A 694 -32.37 4.10 1.34
C LEU A 694 -32.02 3.29 0.09
N GLU A 695 -31.92 3.90 -1.08
CA GLU A 695 -31.53 3.31 -2.37
C GLU A 695 -30.02 3.38 -2.63
N GLU A 696 -29.20 4.02 -1.78
CA GLU A 696 -27.75 4.01 -1.98
C GLU A 696 -27.21 2.55 -2.02
N PRO A 697 -26.57 2.13 -3.13
CA PRO A 697 -26.12 0.75 -3.28
C PRO A 697 -24.81 0.55 -2.51
N GLU A 698 -24.71 -0.62 -1.89
CA GLU A 698 -23.46 -1.13 -1.31
C GLU A 698 -22.34 -1.07 -2.38
N GLY A 699 -21.11 -0.76 -1.96
CA GLY A 699 -19.95 -0.80 -2.85
C GLY A 699 -19.81 -2.16 -3.53
N LEU A 700 -19.16 -2.22 -4.69
CA LEU A 700 -18.96 -3.47 -5.44
C LEU A 700 -18.29 -4.51 -4.53
N GLU A 701 -19.01 -5.60 -4.20
CA GLU A 701 -18.46 -6.69 -3.43
C GLU A 701 -17.48 -7.49 -4.31
N LEU A 702 -16.19 -7.30 -4.04
CA LEU A 702 -15.15 -8.07 -4.70
C LEU A 702 -15.03 -9.44 -4.03
N VAL A 703 -15.20 -10.48 -4.83
CA VAL A 703 -15.05 -11.88 -4.45
C VAL A 703 -13.70 -12.37 -4.98
N GLU A 704 -12.93 -13.02 -4.12
CA GLU A 704 -11.72 -13.74 -4.53
C GLU A 704 -12.09 -15.05 -5.21
N PHE A 705 -11.45 -15.38 -6.33
CA PHE A 705 -11.62 -16.66 -7.02
C PHE A 705 -10.27 -17.27 -7.38
N GLU A 706 -10.18 -18.60 -7.31
CA GLU A 706 -8.99 -19.36 -7.70
C GLU A 706 -9.07 -19.84 -9.15
N PHE A 707 -7.93 -19.89 -9.83
CA PHE A 707 -7.78 -20.41 -11.20
C PHE A 707 -6.39 -21.01 -11.41
N GLU A 708 -6.23 -21.78 -12.50
CA GLU A 708 -4.93 -22.33 -12.89
C GLU A 708 -4.30 -21.50 -14.00
N VAL A 709 -3.00 -21.24 -13.89
CA VAL A 709 -2.17 -20.69 -14.96
C VAL A 709 -1.22 -21.75 -15.49
N ALA A 710 -0.97 -21.73 -16.80
CA ALA A 710 -0.07 -22.66 -17.46
C ALA A 710 1.19 -21.95 -17.98
N ARG A 711 2.35 -22.59 -17.83
CA ARG A 711 3.62 -22.18 -18.44
C ARG A 711 4.24 -23.33 -19.21
N VAL A 712 4.67 -23.07 -20.44
CA VAL A 712 5.27 -24.05 -21.34
C VAL A 712 6.79 -23.90 -21.35
N THR A 713 7.50 -24.99 -21.06
CA THR A 713 8.97 -25.06 -21.07
C THR A 713 9.46 -26.25 -21.90
N GLY A 714 10.57 -26.07 -22.63
CA GLY A 714 11.15 -27.15 -23.46
C GLY A 714 12.25 -27.91 -22.72
N GLN A 715 12.24 -29.25 -22.77
CA GLN A 715 13.36 -30.06 -22.29
C GLN A 715 14.59 -29.92 -23.21
N ARG A 716 15.69 -29.34 -22.71
CA ARG A 716 17.01 -29.48 -23.34
C ARG A 716 17.65 -30.78 -22.85
N GLY A 717 17.92 -31.70 -23.79
CA GLY A 717 18.70 -32.90 -23.50
C GLY A 717 20.14 -32.56 -23.12
N GLY A 718 20.50 -32.80 -21.86
CA GLY A 718 21.87 -32.82 -21.36
C GLY A 718 22.10 -34.12 -20.58
N LEU A 719 23.16 -34.84 -20.93
CA LEU A 719 23.61 -36.11 -20.33
C LEU A 719 23.78 -36.02 -18.79
N GLY A 720 23.25 -36.99 -18.03
CA GLY A 720 23.71 -37.29 -16.66
C GLY A 720 22.72 -37.98 -15.71
N SER A 721 22.86 -39.31 -15.53
CA SER A 721 22.50 -40.19 -14.40
C SER A 721 21.07 -40.17 -13.80
N THR A 722 20.17 -41.07 -14.24
CA THR A 722 19.76 -42.37 -13.61
C THR A 722 18.84 -42.27 -12.38
N GLY A 723 17.58 -42.69 -12.59
CA GLY A 723 16.55 -42.96 -11.57
C GLY A 723 15.29 -43.54 -12.23
N SER A 724 15.24 -44.87 -12.33
CA SER A 724 14.15 -45.72 -12.86
C SER A 724 12.91 -45.71 -11.93
N PHE A 725 11.64 -46.03 -12.25
CA PHE A 725 10.88 -46.54 -13.40
C PHE A 725 9.38 -46.32 -13.07
N ALA A 726 8.54 -46.02 -14.06
CA ALA A 726 7.22 -46.63 -14.20
C ALA A 726 6.76 -46.51 -15.66
N THR A 727 6.76 -47.65 -16.36
CA THR A 727 6.42 -47.81 -17.77
C THR A 727 4.91 -47.84 -18.02
N SER A 728 4.43 -47.11 -19.03
CA SER A 728 3.31 -47.57 -19.86
C SER A 728 3.44 -47.12 -21.32
N LYS A 729 3.60 -48.13 -22.18
CA LYS A 729 3.38 -48.26 -23.65
C LYS A 729 3.71 -47.10 -24.61
N MET A 730 4.74 -47.37 -25.42
CA MET A 730 5.14 -46.67 -26.64
C MET A 730 4.11 -46.77 -27.79
N GLY A 731 3.89 -45.65 -28.46
CA GLY A 731 3.49 -45.53 -29.87
C GLY A 731 4.34 -44.44 -30.53
N ALA A 732 4.98 -44.75 -31.65
CA ALA A 732 6.15 -44.04 -32.19
C ALA A 732 5.88 -42.69 -32.87
N ALA A 733 6.64 -41.65 -32.50
CA ALA A 733 7.32 -40.66 -33.35
C ALA A 733 8.00 -39.62 -32.45
N GLY A 734 9.30 -39.38 -32.62
CA GLY A 734 10.11 -38.56 -31.72
C GLY A 734 9.54 -37.15 -31.51
N ARG A 735 9.19 -36.82 -30.26
CA ARG A 735 8.75 -35.48 -29.84
C ARG A 735 9.77 -34.92 -28.86
N THR A 736 10.31 -33.76 -29.18
CA THR A 736 10.90 -32.84 -28.22
C THR A 736 9.88 -32.61 -27.10
N GLY A 737 10.18 -33.02 -25.87
CA GLY A 737 9.23 -32.96 -24.76
C GLY A 737 9.00 -31.52 -24.29
N TRP A 738 7.83 -30.97 -24.58
CA TRP A 738 7.33 -29.77 -23.92
C TRP A 738 6.65 -30.18 -22.61
N VAL A 739 6.92 -29.45 -21.54
CA VAL A 739 6.28 -29.66 -20.23
C VAL A 739 5.38 -28.47 -19.94
N ILE A 740 4.12 -28.76 -19.65
CA ILE A 740 3.13 -27.79 -19.17
C ILE A 740 3.20 -27.77 -17.65
N GLN A 741 3.70 -26.67 -17.09
CA GLN A 741 3.68 -26.42 -15.65
C GLN A 741 2.42 -25.66 -15.30
N ARG A 742 1.60 -26.22 -14.40
CA ARG A 742 0.38 -25.58 -13.90
C ARG A 742 0.63 -25.03 -12.51
N LYS A 743 0.12 -23.84 -12.23
CA LYS A 743 0.18 -23.19 -10.91
C LYS A 743 -1.19 -22.61 -10.59
N ARG A 744 -1.65 -22.79 -9.35
CA ARG A 744 -2.85 -22.10 -8.86
C ARG A 744 -2.54 -20.67 -8.48
N GLN A 745 -3.43 -19.77 -8.84
CA GLN A 745 -3.41 -18.36 -8.49
C GLN A 745 -4.82 -17.91 -8.11
N ALA A 746 -4.91 -16.73 -7.48
CA ALA A 746 -6.17 -16.11 -7.14
C ALA A 746 -6.18 -14.66 -7.65
N ALA A 747 -7.36 -14.18 -8.01
CA ALA A 747 -7.62 -12.79 -8.36
C ALA A 747 -8.99 -12.38 -7.80
N TYR A 748 -9.29 -11.08 -7.92
CA TYR A 748 -10.56 -10.53 -7.50
C TYR A 748 -11.47 -10.34 -8.71
N GLN A 749 -12.76 -10.61 -8.52
CA GLN A 749 -13.81 -10.29 -9.48
C GLN A 749 -15.03 -9.77 -8.74
N PHE A 750 -15.89 -9.05 -9.44
CA PHE A 750 -17.29 -8.93 -9.01
C PHE A 750 -18.16 -9.72 -9.97
N ILE A 751 -19.32 -10.14 -9.47
CA ILE A 751 -20.32 -10.85 -10.26
C ILE A 751 -21.43 -9.85 -10.57
N GLU A 752 -21.63 -9.55 -11.85
CA GLU A 752 -22.81 -8.81 -12.29
C GLU A 752 -23.95 -9.82 -12.49
N PRO A 753 -25.01 -9.76 -11.68
CA PRO A 753 -26.13 -10.69 -11.79
C PRO A 753 -26.94 -10.39 -13.05
N LEU A 754 -27.02 -11.36 -13.95
CA LEU A 754 -27.95 -11.41 -15.06
C LEU A 754 -28.90 -12.58 -14.74
N GLU A 755 -30.22 -12.37 -14.73
CA GLU A 755 -31.20 -13.35 -14.21
C GLU A 755 -31.02 -14.79 -14.81
N ASP A 756 -31.48 -15.82 -14.08
CA ASP A 756 -31.46 -17.24 -14.50
C ASP A 756 -30.07 -17.83 -14.84
N ALA A 757 -29.13 -17.76 -13.88
CA ALA A 757 -27.82 -18.43 -13.90
C ALA A 757 -26.83 -17.99 -15.01
N THR A 758 -26.99 -16.78 -15.54
CA THR A 758 -26.13 -16.21 -16.60
C THR A 758 -25.20 -15.10 -16.12
N ASN A 759 -24.73 -15.20 -14.88
CA ASN A 759 -23.84 -14.24 -14.25
C ASN A 759 -22.67 -13.81 -15.16
N LEU A 760 -22.36 -12.50 -15.14
CA LEU A 760 -21.21 -11.94 -15.83
C LEU A 760 -20.07 -11.72 -14.82
N GLU A 761 -19.06 -12.58 -14.89
CA GLU A 761 -17.85 -12.50 -14.06
C GLU A 761 -16.90 -11.42 -14.58
N MET A 762 -16.68 -10.37 -13.78
CA MET A 762 -15.87 -9.20 -14.12
C MET A 762 -14.59 -9.16 -13.28
N VAL A 763 -13.46 -9.51 -13.89
CA VAL A 763 -12.15 -9.67 -13.24
C VAL A 763 -11.45 -8.32 -13.08
N ALA A 764 -10.90 -8.07 -11.90
CA ALA A 764 -10.14 -6.86 -11.59
C ALA A 764 -8.77 -6.89 -12.25
N ILE A 765 -8.55 -5.97 -13.19
CA ILE A 765 -7.27 -5.79 -13.88
C ILE A 765 -6.50 -4.65 -13.22
N PRO A 766 -5.32 -4.91 -12.62
CA PRO A 766 -4.58 -3.90 -11.88
C PRO A 766 -3.96 -2.85 -12.81
N ALA A 767 -3.85 -1.62 -12.32
CA ALA A 767 -3.12 -0.57 -13.03
C ALA A 767 -1.65 -0.96 -13.21
N GLY A 768 -1.05 -0.59 -14.35
CA GLY A 768 0.34 -0.92 -14.63
C GLY A 768 0.87 -0.34 -15.94
N THR A 769 2.14 -0.58 -16.19
CA THR A 769 2.83 -0.16 -17.42
C THR A 769 3.35 -1.40 -18.14
N PHE A 770 3.14 -1.48 -19.46
CA PHE A 770 3.66 -2.58 -20.27
C PHE A 770 4.17 -2.08 -21.63
N LYS A 771 4.93 -2.94 -22.31
CA LYS A 771 5.37 -2.71 -23.69
C LYS A 771 4.37 -3.32 -24.66
N MET A 772 3.63 -2.47 -25.38
CA MET A 772 2.67 -2.85 -26.40
C MET A 772 3.35 -3.08 -27.75
N GLY A 773 2.93 -4.12 -28.48
CA GLY A 773 3.54 -4.58 -29.72
C GLY A 773 4.65 -5.61 -29.52
N SER A 774 5.20 -6.12 -30.62
CA SER A 774 6.16 -7.24 -30.61
C SER A 774 7.60 -6.79 -30.91
N PRO A 775 8.61 -7.46 -30.32
CA PRO A 775 10.01 -7.20 -30.63
C PRO A 775 10.37 -7.71 -32.04
N LYS A 776 11.37 -7.09 -32.67
CA LYS A 776 11.75 -7.36 -34.08
C LYS A 776 12.11 -8.82 -34.38
N ASN A 777 12.52 -9.59 -33.38
CA ASN A 777 12.93 -10.98 -33.49
C ASN A 777 11.85 -12.00 -33.12
N GLU A 778 10.62 -11.56 -32.81
CA GLU A 778 9.50 -12.46 -32.55
C GLU A 778 9.08 -13.20 -33.84
N PRO A 779 8.98 -14.54 -33.83
CA PRO A 779 8.51 -15.29 -35.00
C PRO A 779 7.08 -14.91 -35.40
N ASP A 780 6.80 -14.93 -36.71
CA ASP A 780 5.51 -14.60 -37.35
C ASP A 780 4.97 -13.20 -37.05
N ARG A 781 5.84 -12.28 -36.64
CA ARG A 781 5.53 -10.85 -36.42
C ARG A 781 5.10 -10.13 -37.70
N TYR A 782 4.08 -9.28 -37.59
CA TYR A 782 3.69 -8.32 -38.62
C TYR A 782 4.27 -6.90 -38.39
N ASN A 783 4.28 -6.09 -39.44
CA ASN A 783 4.86 -4.73 -39.39
C ASN A 783 4.00 -3.73 -38.62
N ASP A 784 2.69 -3.94 -38.57
CA ASP A 784 1.70 -3.12 -37.85
C ASP A 784 1.74 -3.30 -36.32
N GLU A 785 2.51 -4.27 -35.84
CA GLU A 785 2.84 -4.49 -34.42
C GLU A 785 4.01 -3.61 -33.94
N SER A 786 4.42 -2.61 -34.73
CA SER A 786 5.57 -1.73 -34.48
C SER A 786 5.17 -0.25 -34.47
N PRO A 787 5.95 0.63 -33.84
CA PRO A 787 7.04 0.34 -32.92
C PRO A 787 6.53 -0.21 -31.58
N GLN A 788 7.36 -1.01 -30.92
CA GLN A 788 7.09 -1.39 -29.54
C GLN A 788 7.23 -0.14 -28.66
N HIS A 789 6.23 0.17 -27.86
CA HIS A 789 6.15 1.40 -27.06
C HIS A 789 5.55 1.13 -25.68
N GLU A 790 5.83 2.01 -24.71
CA GLU A 790 5.30 1.88 -23.34
C GLU A 790 3.90 2.50 -23.24
N VAL A 791 2.99 1.78 -22.58
CA VAL A 791 1.62 2.22 -22.34
C VAL A 791 1.31 2.04 -20.86
N ASN A 792 0.78 3.09 -20.23
CA ASN A 792 0.28 3.08 -18.86
C ASN A 792 -1.23 2.81 -18.89
N VAL A 793 -1.68 1.71 -18.29
CA VAL A 793 -3.09 1.33 -18.23
C VAL A 793 -3.58 1.51 -16.80
N ALA A 794 -4.66 2.28 -16.61
CA ALA A 794 -5.32 2.42 -15.31
C ALA A 794 -5.97 1.10 -14.89
N SER A 795 -6.37 0.95 -13.62
CA SER A 795 -7.14 -0.22 -13.20
C SER A 795 -8.55 -0.18 -13.80
N PHE A 796 -9.06 -1.34 -14.17
CA PHE A 796 -10.40 -1.51 -14.74
C PHE A 796 -10.86 -2.95 -14.53
N PHE A 797 -12.13 -3.24 -14.84
CA PHE A 797 -12.63 -4.61 -14.85
C PHE A 797 -12.79 -5.12 -16.27
N MET A 798 -12.56 -6.41 -16.51
CA MET A 798 -12.75 -7.05 -17.80
C MET A 798 -13.47 -8.39 -17.61
N SER A 799 -14.41 -8.71 -18.51
CA SER A 799 -15.12 -9.98 -18.43
C SER A 799 -14.13 -11.14 -18.56
N LYS A 800 -14.26 -12.11 -17.63
CA LYS A 800 -13.38 -13.28 -17.51
C LYS A 800 -13.25 -14.04 -18.83
N TYR A 801 -14.37 -14.15 -19.54
CA TYR A 801 -14.55 -14.83 -20.81
C TYR A 801 -14.99 -13.85 -21.90
N PRO A 802 -14.86 -14.23 -23.19
CA PRO A 802 -15.68 -13.63 -24.24
C PRO A 802 -17.16 -13.78 -23.90
N ILE A 803 -17.99 -12.80 -24.30
CA ILE A 803 -19.42 -12.81 -24.01
C ILE A 803 -20.06 -14.09 -24.55
N THR A 804 -20.80 -14.80 -23.69
CA THR A 804 -21.43 -16.06 -24.06
C THR A 804 -22.74 -15.86 -24.80
N GLN A 805 -23.22 -16.88 -25.50
CA GLN A 805 -24.52 -16.85 -26.18
C GLN A 805 -25.68 -16.67 -25.20
N ALA A 806 -25.56 -17.17 -23.97
CA ALA A 806 -26.55 -16.96 -22.94
C ALA A 806 -26.60 -15.49 -22.49
N GLN A 807 -25.45 -14.88 -22.19
CA GLN A 807 -25.34 -13.46 -21.82
C GLN A 807 -25.83 -12.54 -22.96
N TRP A 808 -25.48 -12.87 -24.21
CA TRP A 808 -25.95 -12.15 -25.40
C TRP A 808 -27.49 -12.10 -25.48
N ARG A 809 -28.15 -13.26 -25.33
CA ARG A 809 -29.62 -13.35 -25.39
C ARG A 809 -30.28 -12.54 -24.28
N PHE A 810 -29.76 -12.62 -23.06
CA PHE A 810 -30.27 -11.84 -21.95
C PHE A 810 -30.26 -10.33 -22.27
N VAL A 811 -29.11 -9.80 -22.73
CA VAL A 811 -29.00 -8.38 -23.07
C VAL A 811 -29.78 -8.00 -24.33
N ALA A 812 -29.99 -8.94 -25.26
CA ALA A 812 -30.84 -8.74 -26.43
C ALA A 812 -32.31 -8.44 -26.05
N ASP A 813 -32.77 -9.01 -24.94
CA ASP A 813 -34.14 -8.85 -24.43
C ASP A 813 -34.32 -7.57 -23.59
N LEU A 814 -33.23 -6.92 -23.17
CA LEU A 814 -33.26 -5.60 -22.52
C LEU A 814 -33.72 -4.49 -23.47
N GLU A 815 -34.16 -3.36 -22.89
CA GLU A 815 -34.59 -2.19 -23.65
C GLU A 815 -33.49 -1.75 -24.63
N GLN A 816 -33.90 -1.48 -25.87
CA GLN A 816 -33.00 -1.01 -26.91
C GLN A 816 -32.55 0.42 -26.62
N VAL A 817 -31.24 0.69 -26.72
CA VAL A 817 -30.68 2.04 -26.59
C VAL A 817 -30.56 2.71 -27.96
N ASN A 818 -29.72 2.16 -28.84
CA ASN A 818 -29.40 2.78 -30.14
C ASN A 818 -29.89 1.95 -31.33
N ARG A 819 -29.86 0.62 -31.25
CA ARG A 819 -30.23 -0.27 -32.38
C ARG A 819 -30.72 -1.66 -31.99
N ALA A 820 -31.57 -2.23 -32.83
CA ALA A 820 -31.94 -3.65 -32.74
C ALA A 820 -30.83 -4.55 -33.30
N PHE A 821 -30.69 -5.74 -32.74
CA PHE A 821 -29.85 -6.81 -33.27
C PHE A 821 -30.50 -8.18 -33.06
N ASP A 822 -30.03 -9.19 -33.80
CA ASP A 822 -30.50 -10.58 -33.68
C ASP A 822 -30.12 -11.17 -32.31
N SER A 823 -31.07 -11.77 -31.60
CA SER A 823 -30.85 -12.35 -30.28
C SER A 823 -30.11 -13.69 -30.34
N ASP A 824 -30.04 -14.38 -31.49
CA ASP A 824 -29.31 -15.65 -31.60
C ASP A 824 -28.45 -15.77 -32.88
N PRO A 825 -27.46 -14.87 -33.06
CA PRO A 825 -26.74 -14.72 -34.33
C PRO A 825 -25.72 -15.85 -34.60
N SER A 826 -25.28 -16.56 -33.55
CA SER A 826 -24.18 -17.52 -33.62
C SER A 826 -24.51 -18.73 -34.50
N GLY A 827 -23.57 -19.13 -35.36
CA GLY A 827 -23.63 -20.38 -36.13
C GLY A 827 -23.35 -21.64 -35.30
N PHE A 828 -22.40 -21.59 -34.37
CA PHE A 828 -22.14 -22.70 -33.44
C PHE A 828 -23.03 -22.52 -32.22
N LYS A 829 -23.76 -23.55 -31.80
CA LYS A 829 -24.78 -23.41 -30.74
C LYS A 829 -24.30 -23.97 -29.40
N GLY A 830 -24.52 -23.22 -28.34
CA GLY A 830 -24.30 -23.63 -26.95
C GLY A 830 -24.29 -22.42 -26.02
N ASN A 831 -24.98 -22.50 -24.88
CA ASN A 831 -25.16 -21.38 -23.96
C ASN A 831 -23.82 -20.78 -23.50
N ASP A 832 -22.85 -21.64 -23.20
CA ASP A 832 -21.54 -21.26 -22.68
C ASP A 832 -20.50 -21.09 -23.79
N ARG A 833 -20.90 -21.12 -25.06
CA ARG A 833 -20.00 -20.79 -26.18
C ARG A 833 -19.95 -19.28 -26.36
N PRO A 834 -18.82 -18.73 -26.85
CA PRO A 834 -18.75 -17.32 -27.19
C PRO A 834 -19.79 -16.98 -28.25
N VAL A 835 -20.42 -15.82 -28.12
CA VAL A 835 -21.25 -15.27 -29.18
C VAL A 835 -20.37 -14.88 -30.36
N GLU A 836 -20.72 -15.35 -31.54
CA GLU A 836 -20.08 -14.98 -32.82
C GLU A 836 -21.11 -14.55 -33.87
N LYS A 837 -20.63 -14.10 -35.04
CA LYS A 837 -21.42 -13.38 -36.06
C LYS A 837 -22.04 -12.09 -35.56
N VAL A 838 -21.38 -11.42 -34.61
CA VAL A 838 -21.75 -10.09 -34.14
C VAL A 838 -20.84 -9.03 -34.75
N SER A 839 -21.42 -7.91 -35.16
CA SER A 839 -20.67 -6.75 -35.66
C SER A 839 -20.24 -5.85 -34.52
N TRP A 840 -19.21 -5.02 -34.76
CA TRP A 840 -18.71 -4.08 -33.75
C TRP A 840 -19.83 -3.16 -33.22
N ASN A 841 -20.69 -2.67 -34.12
CA ASN A 841 -21.79 -1.79 -33.72
C ASN A 841 -22.82 -2.48 -32.80
N GLU A 842 -23.02 -3.79 -32.97
CA GLU A 842 -23.94 -4.55 -32.12
C GLU A 842 -23.29 -4.89 -30.79
N ALA A 843 -21.97 -5.10 -30.76
CA ALA A 843 -21.21 -5.26 -29.52
C ALA A 843 -21.19 -3.97 -28.67
N VAL A 844 -21.14 -2.80 -29.31
CA VAL A 844 -21.31 -1.51 -28.62
C VAL A 844 -22.73 -1.36 -28.08
N GLU A 845 -23.76 -1.67 -28.89
CA GLU A 845 -25.15 -1.66 -28.40
C GLU A 845 -25.34 -2.60 -27.20
N PHE A 846 -24.73 -3.78 -27.21
CA PHE A 846 -24.75 -4.69 -26.06
C PHE A 846 -24.19 -4.01 -24.81
N CYS A 847 -23.05 -3.30 -24.94
CA CYS A 847 -22.45 -2.56 -23.83
C CYS A 847 -23.36 -1.42 -23.34
N ASP A 848 -24.00 -0.69 -24.26
CA ASP A 848 -24.91 0.41 -23.94
C ASP A 848 -26.13 -0.09 -23.16
N ARG A 849 -26.76 -1.18 -23.60
CA ARG A 849 -27.91 -1.81 -22.92
C ARG A 849 -27.53 -2.33 -21.53
N LEU A 850 -26.39 -3.01 -21.43
CA LEU A 850 -25.89 -3.51 -20.15
C LEU A 850 -25.56 -2.36 -19.18
N SER A 851 -25.01 -1.26 -19.70
CA SER A 851 -24.76 -0.06 -18.89
C SER A 851 -26.04 0.59 -18.39
N GLN A 852 -27.07 0.67 -19.24
CA GLN A 852 -28.38 1.20 -18.84
C GLN A 852 -29.06 0.32 -17.78
N TYR A 853 -28.94 -1.00 -17.91
CA TYR A 853 -29.54 -1.97 -16.99
C TYR A 853 -28.86 -1.99 -15.62
N THR A 854 -27.52 -1.98 -15.58
CA THR A 854 -26.73 -2.12 -14.34
C THR A 854 -26.40 -0.78 -13.66
N GLY A 855 -26.43 0.33 -14.42
CA GLY A 855 -25.92 1.63 -13.98
C GLY A 855 -24.38 1.68 -13.85
N ASN A 856 -23.65 0.70 -14.38
CA ASN A 856 -22.19 0.67 -14.50
C ASN A 856 -21.77 1.03 -15.94
N ASP A 857 -20.57 1.58 -16.13
CA ASP A 857 -20.09 2.00 -17.46
C ASP A 857 -19.39 0.85 -18.19
N TYR A 858 -20.16 0.04 -18.91
CA TYR A 858 -19.67 -1.07 -19.74
C TYR A 858 -19.31 -0.59 -21.14
N GLN A 859 -18.12 -1.01 -21.61
CA GLN A 859 -17.58 -0.63 -22.92
C GLN A 859 -16.73 -1.77 -23.51
N LEU A 860 -16.51 -1.75 -24.82
CA LEU A 860 -15.47 -2.60 -25.42
C LEU A 860 -14.09 -2.20 -24.90
N PRO A 861 -13.19 -3.15 -24.61
CA PRO A 861 -11.84 -2.82 -24.18
C PRO A 861 -11.09 -2.05 -25.27
N THR A 862 -10.23 -1.12 -24.86
CA THR A 862 -9.26 -0.52 -25.78
C THR A 862 -8.26 -1.59 -26.24
N GLU A 863 -7.63 -1.39 -27.39
CA GLU A 863 -6.61 -2.30 -27.89
C GLU A 863 -5.45 -2.45 -26.88
N ALA A 864 -5.08 -1.34 -26.23
CA ALA A 864 -4.09 -1.31 -25.17
C ALA A 864 -4.53 -2.09 -23.94
N GLN A 865 -5.76 -1.89 -23.46
CA GLN A 865 -6.34 -2.66 -22.35
C GLN A 865 -6.35 -4.16 -22.66
N TRP A 866 -6.74 -4.53 -23.89
CA TRP A 866 -6.79 -5.92 -24.32
C TRP A 866 -5.39 -6.56 -24.36
N GLU A 867 -4.38 -5.92 -24.95
CA GLU A 867 -3.03 -6.49 -25.01
C GLU A 867 -2.40 -6.59 -23.62
N TYR A 868 -2.59 -5.56 -22.79
CA TYR A 868 -2.14 -5.54 -21.40
C TYR A 868 -2.73 -6.71 -20.62
N ALA A 869 -4.05 -6.86 -20.72
CA ALA A 869 -4.80 -7.91 -20.05
C ALA A 869 -4.38 -9.30 -20.59
N CYS A 870 -4.21 -9.47 -21.90
CA CYS A 870 -3.76 -10.71 -22.55
C CYS A 870 -2.38 -11.13 -22.03
N ARG A 871 -1.42 -10.20 -21.97
CA ARG A 871 -0.04 -10.45 -21.55
C ARG A 871 0.07 -10.77 -20.06
N ALA A 872 -0.75 -10.14 -19.22
CA ALA A 872 -0.74 -10.32 -17.76
C ALA A 872 0.69 -10.32 -17.15
N GLY A 873 1.51 -9.36 -17.57
CA GLY A 873 2.91 -9.20 -17.12
C GLY A 873 3.96 -9.96 -17.94
N THR A 874 3.58 -10.83 -18.88
CA THR A 874 4.53 -11.53 -19.75
C THR A 874 4.98 -10.68 -20.94
N THR A 875 6.22 -10.92 -21.40
CA THR A 875 6.79 -10.29 -22.61
C THR A 875 6.92 -11.28 -23.77
N THR A 876 6.39 -12.48 -23.60
CA THR A 876 6.43 -13.57 -24.59
C THR A 876 5.28 -13.46 -25.61
N PRO A 877 5.31 -14.23 -26.72
CA PRO A 877 4.25 -14.22 -27.72
C PRO A 877 2.89 -14.67 -27.18
N PHE A 878 2.88 -15.53 -26.15
CA PHE A 878 1.69 -15.98 -25.45
C PHE A 878 1.88 -15.86 -23.94
N HIS A 879 0.79 -15.77 -23.16
CA HIS A 879 0.90 -15.72 -21.70
C HIS A 879 1.42 -17.05 -21.10
N PHE A 880 1.35 -18.15 -21.84
CA PHE A 880 1.96 -19.43 -21.46
C PHE A 880 3.46 -19.52 -21.77
N GLY A 881 4.04 -18.56 -22.51
CA GLY A 881 5.46 -18.53 -22.86
C GLY A 881 5.74 -18.46 -24.36
N GLY A 882 6.83 -19.08 -24.79
CA GLY A 882 7.36 -18.97 -26.17
C GLY A 882 6.61 -19.76 -27.23
N THR A 883 5.65 -20.61 -26.85
CA THR A 883 4.84 -21.43 -27.77
C THR A 883 3.43 -21.63 -27.22
N ILE A 884 2.51 -21.97 -28.11
CA ILE A 884 1.13 -22.40 -27.82
C ILE A 884 1.02 -23.90 -28.10
N LEU A 885 0.22 -24.61 -27.29
CA LEU A 885 0.01 -26.05 -27.41
C LEU A 885 -1.50 -26.35 -27.54
N PRO A 886 -1.90 -27.44 -28.23
CA PRO A 886 -3.30 -27.81 -28.44
C PRO A 886 -4.13 -28.02 -27.15
N GLU A 887 -3.45 -28.28 -26.03
CA GLU A 887 -4.03 -28.51 -24.71
C GLU A 887 -4.31 -27.22 -23.93
N LEU A 888 -3.95 -26.05 -24.48
CA LEU A 888 -4.02 -24.75 -23.78
C LEU A 888 -4.96 -23.75 -24.46
N ALA A 889 -5.38 -24.00 -25.70
CA ALA A 889 -6.13 -23.04 -26.51
C ALA A 889 -6.79 -23.71 -27.73
N ASN A 890 -7.87 -23.12 -28.22
CA ASN A 890 -8.57 -23.57 -29.43
C ASN A 890 -8.15 -22.77 -30.67
N TYR A 891 -7.41 -23.39 -31.58
CA TYR A 891 -6.88 -22.79 -32.81
C TYR A 891 -6.60 -23.87 -33.88
N ASN A 892 -6.12 -23.49 -35.07
CA ASN A 892 -5.65 -24.46 -36.07
C ASN A 892 -4.30 -25.08 -35.65
N CYS A 893 -4.35 -26.07 -34.76
CA CYS A 893 -3.17 -26.76 -34.26
C CYS A 893 -2.63 -27.87 -35.18
N THR A 894 -2.97 -27.84 -36.47
CA THR A 894 -2.24 -28.62 -37.50
C THR A 894 -0.87 -28.01 -37.81
N GLN A 895 -0.73 -26.69 -37.58
CA GLN A 895 0.52 -25.96 -37.63
C GLN A 895 1.14 -25.84 -36.24
N VAL A 896 2.45 -25.58 -36.19
CA VAL A 896 3.20 -25.42 -34.93
C VAL A 896 3.89 -24.08 -34.91
N TYR A 897 3.94 -23.45 -33.73
CA TYR A 897 4.70 -22.23 -33.50
C TYR A 897 5.94 -22.55 -32.67
N SER A 898 7.10 -22.01 -33.02
CA SER A 898 8.35 -22.14 -32.25
C SER A 898 8.66 -23.56 -31.69
N GLY A 899 8.36 -24.60 -32.47
CA GLY A 899 8.64 -25.99 -32.12
C GLY A 899 7.58 -26.70 -31.26
N GLY A 900 6.40 -26.10 -31.05
CA GLY A 900 5.25 -26.71 -30.35
C GLY A 900 4.73 -28.02 -30.97
N THR A 901 3.70 -28.61 -30.36
CA THR A 901 3.11 -29.88 -30.80
C THR A 901 1.89 -29.68 -31.70
N ARG A 902 1.69 -30.60 -32.65
CA ARG A 902 0.43 -30.68 -33.42
C ARG A 902 -0.64 -31.40 -32.60
N GLY A 903 -1.89 -30.98 -32.77
CA GLY A 903 -3.06 -31.58 -32.11
C GLY A 903 -4.29 -31.64 -33.00
N GLU A 904 -5.45 -31.88 -32.38
CA GLU A 904 -6.74 -31.95 -33.05
C GLU A 904 -7.28 -30.57 -33.43
N TYR A 905 -7.48 -30.35 -34.72
CA TYR A 905 -8.11 -29.14 -35.22
C TYR A 905 -9.64 -29.26 -35.21
N ARG A 906 -10.25 -28.65 -34.19
CA ARG A 906 -11.68 -28.79 -33.84
C ARG A 906 -12.65 -28.22 -34.88
N GLN A 907 -12.23 -27.23 -35.66
CA GLN A 907 -13.05 -26.59 -36.71
C GLN A 907 -14.36 -25.92 -36.23
N GLU A 908 -14.45 -25.63 -34.93
CA GLU A 908 -15.55 -24.90 -34.32
C GLU A 908 -15.08 -24.16 -33.05
N THR A 909 -15.92 -23.29 -32.50
CA THR A 909 -15.70 -22.72 -31.17
C THR A 909 -15.72 -23.82 -30.10
N THR A 910 -15.21 -23.55 -28.92
CA THR A 910 -15.42 -24.38 -27.72
C THR A 910 -16.22 -23.58 -26.70
N PRO A 911 -16.87 -24.23 -25.71
CA PRO A 911 -17.31 -23.52 -24.51
C PRO A 911 -16.17 -22.66 -23.95
N VAL A 912 -16.52 -21.52 -23.35
CA VAL A 912 -15.54 -20.72 -22.63
C VAL A 912 -14.97 -21.52 -21.46
N ASP A 913 -13.69 -21.32 -21.15
CA ASP A 913 -12.95 -22.06 -20.11
C ASP A 913 -12.76 -23.58 -20.36
N GLU A 914 -12.92 -24.06 -21.60
CA GLU A 914 -12.73 -25.49 -21.95
C GLU A 914 -11.38 -26.08 -21.49
N PHE A 915 -10.33 -25.25 -21.44
CA PHE A 915 -8.97 -25.67 -21.07
C PHE A 915 -8.67 -25.50 -19.57
N SER A 916 -9.58 -24.88 -18.81
CA SER A 916 -9.44 -24.55 -17.38
C SER A 916 -8.11 -23.86 -17.06
N ILE A 917 -7.70 -22.94 -17.93
CA ILE A 917 -6.44 -22.20 -17.83
C ILE A 917 -6.71 -20.73 -18.12
N ALA A 918 -6.33 -19.90 -17.16
CA ALA A 918 -6.32 -18.46 -17.30
C ALA A 918 -4.89 -17.92 -17.46
N ASN A 919 -4.79 -16.64 -17.81
CA ASN A 919 -3.56 -15.89 -17.65
C ASN A 919 -3.36 -15.42 -16.19
N ALA A 920 -2.26 -14.73 -15.89
CA ALA A 920 -1.92 -14.32 -14.52
C ALA A 920 -2.89 -13.29 -13.91
N PHE A 921 -3.80 -12.71 -14.69
CA PHE A 921 -4.88 -11.86 -14.18
C PHE A 921 -6.19 -12.61 -13.97
N GLY A 922 -6.30 -13.87 -14.40
CA GLY A 922 -7.52 -14.67 -14.25
C GLY A 922 -8.46 -14.63 -15.46
N LEU A 923 -8.01 -14.14 -16.61
CA LEU A 923 -8.78 -14.15 -17.86
C LEU A 923 -8.51 -15.42 -18.67
N CYS A 924 -9.57 -16.01 -19.23
CA CYS A 924 -9.49 -17.19 -20.08
C CYS A 924 -9.70 -16.84 -21.56
N ASP A 925 -9.36 -17.80 -22.43
CA ASP A 925 -9.55 -17.74 -23.88
C ASP A 925 -8.90 -16.51 -24.57
N MET A 926 -7.84 -15.93 -23.98
CA MET A 926 -7.12 -14.78 -24.56
C MET A 926 -6.34 -15.10 -25.85
N HIS A 927 -6.23 -16.38 -26.21
CA HIS A 927 -5.52 -16.88 -27.38
C HIS A 927 -6.38 -17.92 -28.11
N GLY A 928 -6.92 -17.57 -29.27
CA GLY A 928 -7.80 -18.45 -30.05
C GLY A 928 -9.28 -18.34 -29.70
N ASN A 929 -10.04 -19.41 -29.94
CA ASN A 929 -11.50 -19.51 -29.88
C ASN A 929 -12.21 -18.49 -30.82
N VAL A 930 -12.26 -17.21 -30.49
CA VAL A 930 -12.80 -16.14 -31.37
C VAL A 930 -11.93 -14.89 -31.33
N TRP A 931 -11.86 -14.16 -32.44
CA TRP A 931 -11.34 -12.80 -32.44
C TRP A 931 -12.26 -11.92 -31.61
N GLU A 932 -11.71 -10.93 -30.95
CA GLU A 932 -12.48 -10.05 -30.08
C GLU A 932 -12.38 -8.60 -30.53
N TRP A 933 -13.54 -7.94 -30.65
CA TRP A 933 -13.63 -6.51 -30.98
C TRP A 933 -13.02 -5.62 -29.89
N CYS A 934 -12.26 -4.60 -30.30
CA CYS A 934 -11.79 -3.51 -29.45
C CYS A 934 -12.43 -2.17 -29.85
N ALA A 935 -12.39 -1.17 -28.97
CA ALA A 935 -12.95 0.16 -29.24
C ALA A 935 -12.22 0.93 -30.37
N ASP A 936 -10.92 0.66 -30.51
CA ASP A 936 -9.98 1.41 -31.36
C ASP A 936 -10.27 1.32 -32.86
N HIS A 937 -9.97 2.41 -33.56
CA HIS A 937 -9.85 2.40 -35.01
C HIS A 937 -8.50 1.82 -35.43
N TRP A 938 -8.50 1.15 -36.58
CA TRP A 938 -7.29 0.56 -37.13
C TRP A 938 -6.27 1.60 -37.57
N HIS A 939 -5.01 1.34 -37.22
CA HIS A 939 -3.85 2.09 -37.67
C HIS A 939 -2.76 1.11 -38.14
N ALA A 940 -2.11 1.42 -39.27
CA ALA A 940 -1.12 0.54 -39.88
C ALA A 940 0.22 0.42 -39.10
N SER A 941 0.38 1.19 -38.02
CA SER A 941 1.50 1.11 -37.08
C SER A 941 1.11 1.75 -35.74
N TYR A 942 1.96 1.62 -34.73
CA TYR A 942 1.87 2.32 -33.44
C TYR A 942 2.59 3.68 -33.41
N GLU A 943 2.98 4.24 -34.56
CA GLU A 943 3.56 5.58 -34.59
C GLU A 943 2.50 6.63 -34.20
N GLY A 944 2.69 7.25 -33.04
CA GLY A 944 1.73 8.22 -32.49
C GLY A 944 0.57 7.60 -31.70
N ALA A 945 0.66 6.31 -31.36
CA ALA A 945 -0.34 5.65 -30.51
C ALA A 945 -0.42 6.30 -29.11
N PRO A 946 -1.62 6.36 -28.49
CA PRO A 946 -1.78 6.82 -27.11
C PRO A 946 -0.98 5.99 -26.11
N THR A 947 -0.43 6.63 -25.08
CA THR A 947 0.42 5.98 -24.05
C THR A 947 -0.25 5.85 -22.68
N ASP A 948 -1.54 6.17 -22.59
CA ASP A 948 -2.35 6.22 -21.36
C ASP A 948 -3.47 5.17 -21.33
N GLY A 949 -3.45 4.22 -22.27
CA GLY A 949 -4.43 3.13 -22.36
C GLY A 949 -5.77 3.55 -22.98
N SER A 950 -5.94 4.81 -23.38
CA SER A 950 -7.14 5.29 -24.08
C SER A 950 -7.25 4.69 -25.50
N ALA A 951 -8.48 4.61 -26.02
CA ALA A 951 -8.73 4.10 -27.37
C ALA A 951 -8.17 5.05 -28.43
N TRP A 952 -7.48 4.51 -29.42
CA TRP A 952 -7.00 5.27 -30.56
C TRP A 952 -8.13 5.53 -31.56
N ALA A 953 -8.79 6.67 -31.38
CA ALA A 953 -9.92 7.08 -32.19
C ALA A 953 -9.51 8.07 -33.31
N ASN A 954 -10.25 8.02 -34.42
CA ASN A 954 -10.19 8.94 -35.56
C ASN A 954 -11.60 9.50 -35.77
N ASP A 955 -11.72 10.60 -36.52
CA ASP A 955 -13.00 11.27 -36.75
C ASP A 955 -13.96 10.48 -37.66
N ASP A 956 -13.48 9.46 -38.38
CA ASP A 956 -14.29 8.63 -39.28
C ASP A 956 -14.88 7.41 -38.56
N GLN A 957 -16.14 7.51 -38.17
CA GLN A 957 -16.88 6.41 -37.51
C GLN A 957 -17.04 5.15 -38.37
N ALA A 958 -16.89 5.25 -39.70
CA ALA A 958 -16.94 4.11 -40.62
C ALA A 958 -15.59 3.39 -40.75
N ALA A 959 -14.53 3.92 -40.13
CA ALA A 959 -13.22 3.31 -40.17
C ALA A 959 -13.23 1.90 -39.57
N THR A 960 -12.37 1.05 -40.13
CA THR A 960 -12.20 -0.33 -39.66
C THR A 960 -11.75 -0.34 -38.21
N ARG A 961 -12.27 -1.31 -37.44
CA ARG A 961 -12.00 -1.48 -36.01
C ARG A 961 -10.99 -2.59 -35.79
N VAL A 962 -10.28 -2.51 -34.67
CA VAL A 962 -9.29 -3.51 -34.29
C VAL A 962 -9.98 -4.75 -33.72
N THR A 963 -9.45 -5.92 -34.06
CA THR A 963 -9.77 -7.21 -33.42
C THR A 963 -8.51 -7.90 -32.91
N ARG A 964 -8.61 -8.60 -31.77
CA ARG A 964 -7.47 -9.22 -31.06
C ARG A 964 -7.70 -10.71 -30.68
N GLY A 965 -6.63 -11.47 -30.46
CA GLY A 965 -6.67 -12.84 -29.90
C GLY A 965 -6.53 -14.02 -30.86
N GLY A 966 -6.85 -13.86 -32.16
CA GLY A 966 -6.94 -15.00 -33.09
C GLY A 966 -8.25 -15.76 -32.94
N SER A 967 -8.40 -16.93 -33.55
CA SER A 967 -9.66 -17.70 -33.48
C SER A 967 -9.45 -19.19 -33.73
N TRP A 968 -10.51 -19.98 -33.54
CA TRP A 968 -10.51 -21.45 -33.72
C TRP A 968 -9.95 -21.92 -35.07
N ILE A 969 -10.10 -21.14 -36.14
CA ILE A 969 -9.69 -21.49 -37.52
C ILE A 969 -8.26 -21.04 -37.87
N LEU A 970 -7.60 -20.25 -37.02
CA LEU A 970 -6.36 -19.57 -37.39
C LEU A 970 -5.11 -20.26 -36.87
N ASP A 971 -4.04 -20.10 -37.63
CA ASP A 971 -2.72 -20.65 -37.31
C ASP A 971 -2.16 -20.02 -36.02
N PRO A 972 -1.33 -20.73 -35.25
CA PRO A 972 -0.89 -20.29 -33.93
C PRO A 972 -0.15 -18.96 -33.92
N GLY A 973 0.58 -18.60 -34.98
CA GLY A 973 1.25 -17.31 -35.10
C GLY A 973 0.27 -16.12 -35.12
N ILE A 974 -0.99 -16.35 -35.49
CA ILE A 974 -2.05 -15.33 -35.48
C ILE A 974 -2.66 -15.15 -34.09
N CYS A 975 -2.51 -16.14 -33.20
CA CYS A 975 -3.03 -16.12 -31.84
C CYS A 975 -2.08 -15.44 -30.82
N ARG A 976 -0.96 -14.85 -31.26
CA ARG A 976 -0.02 -14.16 -30.35
C ARG A 976 -0.68 -12.93 -29.72
N SER A 977 -0.23 -12.56 -28.51
CA SER A 977 -0.71 -11.36 -27.80
C SER A 977 -0.58 -10.09 -28.66
N ALA A 978 0.50 -9.98 -29.45
CA ALA A 978 0.77 -8.81 -30.26
C ALA A 978 0.02 -8.77 -31.60
N THR A 979 -0.54 -9.88 -32.10
CA THR A 979 -1.14 -9.94 -33.44
C THR A 979 -2.40 -9.09 -33.54
N ARG A 980 -2.40 -8.12 -34.44
CA ARG A 980 -3.52 -7.21 -34.68
C ARG A 980 -4.23 -7.59 -35.97
N HIS A 981 -5.54 -7.37 -36.04
CA HIS A 981 -6.30 -7.51 -37.27
C HIS A 981 -7.35 -6.39 -37.35
N TYR A 982 -7.81 -6.07 -38.56
CA TYR A 982 -8.81 -5.04 -38.79
C TYR A 982 -10.02 -5.58 -39.54
N VAL A 983 -11.20 -5.13 -39.14
CA VAL A 983 -12.46 -5.53 -39.76
C VAL A 983 -13.38 -4.31 -39.81
N THR A 984 -14.19 -4.18 -40.85
CA THR A 984 -15.18 -3.11 -40.94
C THR A 984 -16.24 -3.29 -39.84
N PRO A 985 -16.72 -2.20 -39.21
CA PRO A 985 -17.57 -2.29 -38.02
C PRO A 985 -18.97 -2.90 -38.25
N VAL A 986 -19.36 -3.10 -39.52
CA VAL A 986 -20.63 -3.73 -39.93
C VAL A 986 -20.51 -5.21 -40.26
N ASN A 987 -19.29 -5.73 -40.41
CA ASN A 987 -19.08 -7.12 -40.80
C ASN A 987 -19.39 -8.06 -39.62
N ARG A 988 -20.04 -9.18 -39.95
CA ARG A 988 -20.33 -10.29 -39.04
C ARG A 988 -19.57 -11.51 -39.51
N SER A 989 -18.92 -12.23 -38.61
CA SER A 989 -18.14 -13.43 -38.97
C SER A 989 -18.20 -14.48 -37.88
N SER A 990 -18.19 -15.76 -38.27
CA SER A 990 -18.26 -16.89 -37.33
C SER A 990 -16.99 -17.18 -36.56
N LYS A 991 -16.03 -16.26 -36.64
CA LYS A 991 -14.76 -16.29 -35.94
C LYS A 991 -14.54 -15.03 -35.11
N ILE A 992 -15.53 -14.13 -35.02
CA ILE A 992 -15.43 -12.85 -34.31
C ILE A 992 -16.56 -12.77 -33.28
N GLY A 993 -16.18 -12.58 -32.02
CA GLY A 993 -17.01 -12.21 -30.88
C GLY A 993 -16.42 -10.97 -30.20
N PHE A 994 -16.59 -10.86 -28.88
CA PHE A 994 -16.04 -9.77 -28.09
C PHE A 994 -16.07 -10.09 -26.60
N ARG A 995 -15.36 -9.29 -25.81
CA ARG A 995 -15.46 -9.23 -24.35
C ARG A 995 -15.73 -7.79 -23.92
N VAL A 996 -16.18 -7.59 -22.69
CA VAL A 996 -16.50 -6.24 -22.19
C VAL A 996 -15.54 -5.82 -21.10
N SER A 997 -15.38 -4.52 -20.95
CA SER A 997 -14.66 -3.87 -19.88
C SER A 997 -15.60 -2.93 -19.13
N CYS A 998 -15.30 -2.65 -17.87
CA CYS A 998 -16.08 -1.74 -17.04
C CYS A 998 -15.13 -0.80 -16.28
N LEU A 999 -15.34 0.50 -16.45
CA LEU A 999 -14.74 1.54 -15.64
C LEU A 999 -15.70 1.80 -14.48
N ALA A 1000 -15.74 0.88 -13.51
CA ALA A 1000 -16.61 1.09 -12.36
C ALA A 1000 -16.19 2.36 -11.62
N LEU A 1001 -17.01 3.41 -11.72
CA LEU A 1001 -16.92 4.65 -10.93
C LEU A 1001 -17.20 4.43 -9.42
N ARG A 1002 -17.17 3.18 -8.95
CA ARG A 1002 -17.61 2.74 -7.62
C ARG A 1002 -16.47 2.17 -6.78
N THR A 1003 -15.36 2.89 -6.71
CA THR A 1003 -14.39 2.78 -5.62
C THR A 1003 -13.97 4.19 -5.20
N LEU A 1004 -14.59 4.69 -4.13
CA LEU A 1004 -14.10 5.83 -3.36
C LEU A 1004 -14.14 5.47 -1.88
#